data_AF-A0A7X1L4A6-F1
#
_entry.id   AF-A0A7X1L4A6-F1
#
_cell.length_a   1.000
_cell.length_b   1.000
_cell.length_c   1.000
_cell.angle_alpha   90.00
_cell.angle_beta   90.00
_cell.angle_gamma   90.00
#
_symmetry.space_group_name_H-M   'P 1'
#
loop_
_entity.id
_entity.type
_entity.pdbx_description
1 polymer ?
#
loop_
_entity_poly.entity_id
_entity_poly.type
_entity_poly.pdbx_seq_one_letter_code
_entity_poly.pdbx_strand_id
1 'polypeptide(L)'
;MLRIRRIYDNVLPVNKSTLNQVQEILRSRFSGVAEEEIALIGEKLRNPFKQRFRTILFVAESIKSKVRGFAMLLHEPELHFAYLDWIAIASNRAGGGIGGALYDRIRREATALNVAGLFFECLPDDADDCQDPAELKLNRSRLRFYERYGARPIVDTGYESPVKPGDTCMPHLVYDDLGSGKPLKKAYARQVVRAVLERKYAAYCPADYVERVVQSFKDDPIHPRAFRYVKPEAVVAKVESRSAEQIALIVNDRHDIHHVNERGYVESPVRVKSILKVIEPSGLFAAIKPRPFPDKHLHAVHDEDFVSYLKRACAEVPAGKSLYPYIFPIRNKTRPPKEPSVLSGYYCIDTFTPINANAYLAARRSVDCALTAAREILDGRRIAYALIRPPGHHAERRSFGGFCYFNNNAIAAQYLCAHGKVAILDVDYHHGNGGQDIFYRRSDVLTVSIHGHPRFAYPYFCGFEEERGEGEGEGFNLNIPLPEAVDGEKYRKSLARALRRIEEFQPQFLIIGLGLDPAKGDPTGTWSLTMKDFAENGRMIGALGLPLVVIQEGGYRTQTLGKNALAFFRGVAEGVAQWADGRHAHHHRVHGVTFRDTIVPEDGPRVRRLVDITGFFNPEEVDVAEELVGEYLAKGDASGYNFFMADHYGRLAGYVCFGLIPGTASSYDLYWIAVHPDFQSRGLGRRLLVEAERRIKAAGGSRIYVDTSQRVQYASTRAFYESCGYRLETVLKDFYTVGDGKAIYCKSLI
;
A
#
# COMPACT_ATOMS: atom_id res chain seq x y z
N MET A 1 19.67 -12.15 -18.14
CA MET A 1 18.22 -11.80 -18.15
C MET A 1 18.05 -10.49 -17.38
N LEU A 2 17.34 -9.52 -17.96
CA LEU A 2 17.03 -8.22 -17.36
C LEU A 2 15.60 -8.27 -16.81
N ARG A 3 15.40 -7.76 -15.60
CA ARG A 3 14.07 -7.63 -14.97
C ARG A 3 13.73 -6.15 -14.87
N ILE A 4 12.53 -5.77 -15.30
CA ILE A 4 12.00 -4.42 -15.05
C ILE A 4 10.93 -4.55 -13.97
N ARG A 5 11.08 -3.79 -12.88
CA ARG A 5 10.08 -3.74 -11.80
C ARG A 5 9.85 -2.31 -11.33
N ARG A 6 8.67 -2.08 -10.75
CA ARG A 6 8.31 -0.83 -10.09
C ARG A 6 8.95 -0.75 -8.71
N ILE A 7 9.46 0.42 -8.34
CA ILE A 7 9.91 0.77 -7.00
C ILE A 7 8.83 1.65 -6.38
N TYR A 8 8.19 1.15 -5.34
CA TYR A 8 7.01 1.79 -4.74
C TYR A 8 7.33 2.65 -3.51
N ASP A 9 8.46 2.36 -2.86
CA ASP A 9 8.92 2.98 -1.62
C ASP A 9 10.41 2.71 -1.41
N ASN A 10 10.99 3.28 -0.35
CA ASN A 10 12.35 3.00 0.10
C ASN A 10 12.39 2.21 1.43
N VAL A 11 11.30 1.50 1.77
CA VAL A 11 11.18 0.76 3.04
C VAL A 11 11.99 -0.54 2.97
N LEU A 12 11.87 -1.28 1.86
CA LEU A 12 12.60 -2.53 1.70
C LEU A 12 14.10 -2.28 1.50
N PRO A 13 15.01 -3.05 2.12
CA PRO A 13 16.45 -2.90 1.94
C PRO A 13 16.90 -2.95 0.47
N VAL A 14 16.30 -3.84 -0.32
CA VAL A 14 16.57 -3.93 -1.76
C VAL A 14 16.18 -2.65 -2.49
N ASN A 15 15.04 -2.03 -2.13
CA ASN A 15 14.60 -0.78 -2.75
C ASN A 15 15.52 0.38 -2.37
N LYS A 16 16.03 0.42 -1.14
CA LYS A 16 17.01 1.43 -0.71
C LYS A 16 18.32 1.33 -1.52
N SER A 17 18.85 0.12 -1.68
CA SER A 17 20.04 -0.12 -2.52
C SER A 17 19.78 0.22 -3.99
N THR A 18 18.61 -0.14 -4.51
CA THR A 18 18.20 0.21 -5.87
C THR A 18 18.10 1.73 -6.07
N LEU A 19 17.52 2.46 -5.12
CA LEU A 19 17.38 3.91 -5.18
C LEU A 19 18.74 4.62 -5.19
N ASN A 20 19.69 4.16 -4.38
CA ASN A 20 21.05 4.70 -4.40
C ASN A 20 21.70 4.56 -5.80
N GLN A 21 21.55 3.40 -6.44
CA GLN A 21 22.05 3.19 -7.81
C GLN A 21 21.31 4.07 -8.84
N VAL A 22 20.01 4.32 -8.67
CA VAL A 22 19.26 5.25 -9.52
C VAL A 22 19.79 6.69 -9.36
N GLN A 23 20.05 7.12 -8.13
CA GLN A 23 20.65 8.42 -7.84
C GLN A 23 22.04 8.57 -8.46
N GLU A 24 22.88 7.53 -8.40
CA GLU A 24 24.18 7.51 -9.09
C GLU A 24 24.04 7.66 -10.62
N ILE A 25 23.09 6.96 -11.24
CA ILE A 25 22.83 7.10 -12.67
C ILE A 25 22.39 8.53 -12.98
N LEU A 26 21.49 9.12 -12.18
CA LEU A 26 21.05 10.51 -12.37
C LEU A 26 22.21 11.49 -12.32
N ARG A 27 23.04 11.45 -11.27
CA ARG A 27 24.24 12.29 -11.14
C ARG A 27 25.17 12.18 -12.35
N SER A 28 25.34 10.97 -12.87
CA SER A 28 26.21 10.73 -14.03
C SER A 28 25.62 11.17 -15.37
N ARG A 29 24.29 11.30 -15.47
CA ARG A 29 23.58 11.50 -16.75
C ARG A 29 23.02 12.91 -16.92
N PHE A 30 22.74 13.60 -15.83
CA PHE A 30 22.09 14.89 -15.83
C PHE A 30 22.84 15.83 -14.89
N SER A 31 23.96 16.38 -15.37
CA SER A 31 24.83 17.29 -14.61
C SER A 31 24.14 18.61 -14.22
N GLY A 32 23.05 18.99 -14.89
CA GLY A 32 22.26 20.18 -14.57
C GLY A 32 21.17 19.97 -13.51
N VAL A 33 20.99 18.75 -12.99
CA VAL A 33 19.99 18.49 -11.94
C VAL A 33 20.60 18.76 -10.58
N ALA A 34 19.91 19.55 -9.76
CA ALA A 34 20.34 19.88 -8.41
C ALA A 34 20.41 18.62 -7.51
N GLU A 35 21.44 18.53 -6.66
CA GLU A 35 21.65 17.36 -5.80
C GLU A 35 20.50 17.16 -4.80
N GLU A 36 19.87 18.26 -4.36
CA GLU A 36 18.68 18.22 -3.51
C GLU A 36 17.53 17.49 -4.20
N GLU A 37 17.35 17.69 -5.51
CA GLU A 37 16.30 17.00 -6.26
C GLU A 37 16.55 15.50 -6.37
N ILE A 38 17.80 15.09 -6.55
CA ILE A 38 18.22 13.67 -6.60
C ILE A 38 18.01 13.02 -5.23
N ALA A 39 18.37 13.71 -4.15
CA ALA A 39 18.19 13.22 -2.78
C ALA A 39 16.72 12.99 -2.42
N LEU A 40 15.81 13.82 -2.96
CA LEU A 40 14.38 13.78 -2.67
C LEU A 40 13.61 12.62 -3.33
N ILE A 41 14.18 11.86 -4.27
CA ILE A 41 13.45 10.81 -5.00
C ILE A 41 12.81 9.77 -4.08
N GLY A 42 13.55 9.30 -3.07
CA GLY A 42 13.01 8.36 -2.08
C GLY A 42 11.86 8.95 -1.25
N GLU A 43 11.86 10.27 -1.03
CA GLU A 43 10.75 10.98 -0.42
C GLU A 43 9.58 11.13 -1.40
N LYS A 44 9.83 11.53 -2.66
CA LYS A 44 8.81 11.67 -3.71
C LYS A 44 8.00 10.36 -3.92
N LEU A 45 8.64 9.20 -3.78
CA LEU A 45 7.96 7.88 -3.83
C LEU A 45 7.10 7.57 -2.59
N ARG A 46 7.50 8.07 -1.42
CA ARG A 46 6.74 7.92 -0.16
C ARG A 46 5.59 8.92 -0.06
N ASN A 47 5.85 10.17 -0.39
CA ASN A 47 4.95 11.30 -0.29
C ASN A 47 4.73 11.96 -1.66
N PRO A 48 3.86 11.38 -2.51
CA PRO A 48 3.64 11.87 -3.87
C PRO A 48 3.03 13.28 -3.95
N PHE A 49 2.48 13.83 -2.86
CA PHE A 49 1.84 15.14 -2.90
C PHE A 49 2.80 16.33 -2.78
N LYS A 50 4.09 16.10 -2.45
CA LYS A 50 5.09 17.18 -2.38
C LYS A 50 5.25 17.95 -3.70
N GLN A 51 4.97 17.30 -4.84
CA GLN A 51 5.07 17.91 -6.18
C GLN A 51 3.75 17.97 -6.96
N ARG A 52 2.59 17.81 -6.31
CA ARG A 52 1.27 17.78 -6.97
C ARG A 52 1.15 16.76 -8.13
N PHE A 53 2.06 15.78 -8.20
CA PHE A 53 2.09 14.68 -9.17
C PHE A 53 2.45 13.37 -8.48
N ARG A 54 1.82 12.27 -8.87
CA ARG A 54 2.21 10.94 -8.37
C ARG A 54 3.47 10.43 -9.07
N THR A 55 4.58 10.37 -8.35
CA THR A 55 5.84 9.82 -8.87
C THR A 55 5.82 8.29 -8.89
N ILE A 56 6.20 7.68 -10.01
CA ILE A 56 6.30 6.24 -10.23
C ILE A 56 7.69 5.94 -10.81
N LEU A 57 8.46 5.07 -10.16
CA LEU A 57 9.80 4.70 -10.60
C LEU A 57 9.84 3.25 -11.09
N PHE A 58 10.38 3.04 -12.29
CA PHE A 58 10.73 1.73 -12.84
C PHE A 58 12.23 1.57 -12.94
N VAL A 59 12.71 0.38 -12.62
CA VAL A 59 14.13 0.05 -12.66
C VAL A 59 14.34 -1.21 -13.47
N ALA A 60 15.24 -1.14 -14.45
CA ALA A 60 15.77 -2.28 -15.17
C ALA A 60 17.03 -2.78 -14.46
N GLU A 61 16.96 -3.95 -13.84
CA GLU A 61 18.05 -4.54 -13.07
C GLU A 61 18.47 -5.92 -13.60
N SER A 62 19.73 -6.27 -13.37
CA SER A 62 20.24 -7.61 -13.64
C SER A 62 19.84 -8.59 -12.53
N ILE A 63 20.05 -9.89 -12.76
CA ILE A 63 19.84 -10.95 -11.75
C ILE A 63 20.62 -10.69 -10.44
N LYS A 64 21.75 -9.97 -10.50
CA LYS A 64 22.55 -9.60 -9.33
C LYS A 64 22.13 -8.24 -8.72
N SER A 65 20.90 -7.79 -8.95
CA SER A 65 20.34 -6.51 -8.45
C SER A 65 21.12 -5.24 -8.85
N LYS A 66 22.01 -5.34 -9.84
CA LYS A 66 22.68 -4.16 -10.43
C LYS A 66 21.72 -3.45 -11.38
N VAL A 67 21.44 -2.18 -11.11
CA VAL A 67 20.61 -1.31 -11.95
C VAL A 67 21.36 -1.00 -13.25
N ARG A 68 20.67 -1.21 -14.37
CA ARG A 68 21.17 -0.98 -15.73
C ARG A 68 20.46 0.19 -16.41
N GLY A 69 19.31 0.60 -15.89
CA GLY A 69 18.59 1.81 -16.27
C GLY A 69 17.34 1.98 -15.42
N PHE A 70 16.72 3.15 -15.54
CA PHE A 70 15.47 3.47 -14.86
C PHE A 70 14.61 4.40 -15.70
N ALA A 71 13.33 4.48 -15.36
CA ALA A 71 12.40 5.46 -15.90
C ALA A 71 11.49 5.97 -14.78
N MET A 72 11.23 7.28 -14.74
CA MET A 72 10.42 7.95 -13.74
C MET A 72 9.24 8.65 -14.41
N LEU A 73 8.04 8.29 -13.98
CA LEU A 73 6.77 8.77 -14.51
C LEU A 73 6.06 9.62 -13.45
N LEU A 74 5.57 10.79 -13.82
CA LEU A 74 4.71 11.65 -13.03
C LEU A 74 3.27 11.46 -13.52
N HIS A 75 2.38 10.96 -12.67
CA HIS A 75 0.98 10.73 -13.02
C HIS A 75 0.08 11.81 -12.44
N GLU A 76 -0.80 12.36 -13.27
CA GLU A 76 -1.88 13.27 -12.87
C GLU A 76 -3.24 12.56 -13.01
N PRO A 77 -3.82 12.05 -11.90
CA PRO A 77 -5.11 11.37 -11.93
C PRO A 77 -6.31 12.25 -12.33
N GLU A 78 -6.34 13.55 -12.01
CA GLU A 78 -7.54 14.39 -12.24
C GLU A 78 -7.66 14.82 -13.70
N LEU A 79 -6.53 15.22 -14.28
CA LEU A 79 -6.40 15.56 -15.69
C LEU A 79 -6.08 14.34 -16.56
N HIS A 80 -6.04 13.13 -15.99
CA HIS A 80 -5.81 11.86 -16.69
C HIS A 80 -4.62 11.87 -17.65
N PHE A 81 -3.47 12.43 -17.27
CA PHE A 81 -2.24 12.37 -18.09
C PHE A 81 -1.07 11.80 -17.30
N ALA A 82 -0.06 11.31 -18.02
CA ALA A 82 1.24 10.99 -17.44
C ALA A 82 2.34 11.81 -18.10
N TYR A 83 3.36 12.19 -17.34
CA TYR A 83 4.53 12.91 -17.79
C TYR A 83 5.78 12.07 -17.52
N LEU A 84 6.51 11.62 -18.54
CA LEU A 84 7.78 10.90 -18.38
C LEU A 84 8.87 11.92 -18.04
N ASP A 85 9.30 11.90 -16.78
CA ASP A 85 10.24 12.88 -16.24
C ASP A 85 11.68 12.51 -16.61
N TRP A 86 12.09 11.28 -16.28
CA TRP A 86 13.42 10.78 -16.60
C TRP A 86 13.36 9.39 -17.21
N ILE A 87 14.22 9.14 -18.19
CA ILE A 87 14.56 7.80 -18.64
C ILE A 87 16.06 7.76 -18.94
N ALA A 88 16.77 6.83 -18.29
CA ALA A 88 18.21 6.75 -18.42
C ALA A 88 18.73 5.33 -18.28
N ILE A 89 19.88 5.08 -18.92
CA ILE A 89 20.64 3.83 -18.82
C ILE A 89 22.01 4.08 -18.21
N ALA A 90 22.54 3.11 -17.46
CA ALA A 90 23.81 3.25 -16.77
C ALA A 90 25.02 3.35 -17.72
N SER A 91 24.98 2.72 -18.90
CA SER A 91 26.10 2.67 -19.85
C SER A 91 26.02 3.68 -21.00
N ASN A 92 27.16 4.24 -21.43
CA ASN A 92 27.25 5.16 -22.59
C ASN A 92 26.94 4.50 -23.95
N ARG A 93 26.89 3.16 -24.02
CA ARG A 93 26.51 2.46 -25.24
C ARG A 93 24.99 2.47 -25.38
N ALA A 94 24.47 3.38 -26.20
CA ALA A 94 23.12 3.28 -26.74
C ALA A 94 23.05 2.04 -27.67
N GLY A 95 22.50 0.92 -27.18
CA GLY A 95 22.44 -0.29 -28.01
C GLY A 95 22.01 -1.62 -27.36
N GLY A 96 21.51 -1.63 -26.13
CA GLY A 96 21.22 -2.88 -25.41
C GLY A 96 19.74 -3.29 -25.30
N GLY A 97 18.81 -2.62 -25.99
CA GLY A 97 17.36 -2.87 -25.86
C GLY A 97 16.71 -2.42 -24.54
N ILE A 98 17.50 -2.06 -23.51
CA ILE A 98 17.01 -1.64 -22.19
C ILE A 98 16.13 -0.40 -22.25
N GLY A 99 16.52 0.62 -23.03
CA GLY A 99 15.74 1.85 -23.18
C GLY A 99 14.36 1.58 -23.78
N GLY A 100 14.30 0.74 -24.82
CA GLY A 100 13.04 0.28 -25.41
C GLY A 100 12.19 -0.47 -24.39
N ALA A 101 12.77 -1.44 -23.68
CA ALA A 101 12.04 -2.21 -22.67
C ALA A 101 11.50 -1.36 -21.51
N LEU A 102 12.26 -0.34 -21.07
CA LEU A 102 11.80 0.64 -20.08
C LEU A 102 10.66 1.50 -20.62
N TYR A 103 10.79 2.01 -21.85
CA TYR A 103 9.75 2.81 -22.48
C TYR A 103 8.47 1.99 -22.71
N ASP A 104 8.58 0.74 -23.15
CA ASP A 104 7.45 -0.19 -23.25
C ASP A 104 6.78 -0.45 -21.89
N ARG A 105 7.55 -0.51 -20.81
CA ARG A 105 6.97 -0.61 -19.46
C ARG A 105 6.24 0.68 -19.06
N ILE A 106 6.81 1.85 -19.38
CA ILE A 106 6.18 3.15 -19.10
C ILE A 106 4.85 3.29 -19.86
N ARG A 107 4.82 2.97 -21.16
CA ARG A 107 3.59 3.00 -21.95
C ARG A 107 2.53 2.05 -21.38
N ARG A 108 2.92 0.83 -20.99
CA ARG A 108 2.02 -0.12 -20.31
C ARG A 108 1.47 0.43 -19.00
N GLU A 109 2.31 1.06 -18.18
CA GLU A 109 1.86 1.68 -16.94
C GLU A 109 0.90 2.84 -17.22
N ALA A 110 1.22 3.71 -18.18
CA ALA A 110 0.38 4.83 -18.57
C ALA A 110 -1.01 4.35 -19.05
N THR A 111 -1.06 3.31 -19.88
CA THR A 111 -2.33 2.68 -20.29
C THR A 111 -3.07 2.06 -19.10
N ALA A 112 -2.38 1.40 -18.17
CA ALA A 112 -2.98 0.81 -16.97
C ALA A 112 -3.56 1.86 -16.01
N LEU A 113 -2.95 3.05 -15.94
CA LEU A 113 -3.44 4.21 -15.19
C LEU A 113 -4.61 4.92 -15.89
N ASN A 114 -5.05 4.42 -17.06
CA ASN A 114 -6.16 4.97 -17.85
C ASN A 114 -5.96 6.46 -18.21
N VAL A 115 -4.72 6.85 -18.51
CA VAL A 115 -4.41 8.21 -18.97
C VAL A 115 -4.74 8.38 -20.46
N ALA A 116 -5.12 9.58 -20.87
CA ALA A 116 -5.43 9.90 -22.26
C ALA A 116 -4.18 10.19 -23.12
N GLY A 117 -3.01 10.41 -22.49
CA GLY A 117 -1.76 10.69 -23.18
C GLY A 117 -0.54 10.62 -22.27
N LEU A 118 0.60 10.28 -22.86
CA LEU A 118 1.92 10.37 -22.24
C LEU A 118 2.69 11.55 -22.84
N PHE A 119 3.12 12.46 -21.98
CA PHE A 119 3.84 13.68 -22.33
C PHE A 119 5.27 13.64 -21.77
N PHE A 120 6.22 14.34 -22.39
CA PHE A 120 7.57 14.54 -21.84
C PHE A 120 8.34 15.58 -22.63
N GLU A 121 9.46 16.06 -22.09
CA GLU A 121 10.32 16.99 -22.79
C GLU A 121 11.46 16.29 -23.54
N CYS A 122 11.79 16.83 -24.72
CA CYS A 122 13.01 16.48 -25.42
C CYS A 122 13.62 17.76 -26.00
N LEU A 123 14.94 17.94 -25.79
CA LEU A 123 15.66 19.10 -26.33
C LEU A 123 15.58 19.12 -27.87
N PRO A 124 15.65 20.31 -28.50
CA PRO A 124 15.50 20.47 -29.94
C PRO A 124 16.54 19.70 -30.77
N ASP A 125 16.11 19.30 -31.96
CA ASP A 125 16.91 18.57 -32.95
C ASP A 125 17.37 19.41 -34.16
N ASP A 126 17.11 20.72 -34.09
CA ASP A 126 17.53 21.73 -35.05
C ASP A 126 18.63 22.63 -34.49
N ALA A 127 19.59 22.98 -35.36
CA ALA A 127 20.82 23.67 -34.97
C ALA A 127 20.56 25.15 -34.59
N ASP A 128 19.47 25.72 -35.10
CA ASP A 128 19.06 27.09 -34.82
C ASP A 128 18.59 27.24 -33.36
N ASP A 129 17.96 26.19 -32.82
CA ASP A 129 17.44 26.17 -31.46
C ASP A 129 18.44 25.61 -30.45
N CYS A 130 19.31 24.67 -30.87
CA CYS A 130 20.34 24.06 -30.03
C CYS A 130 21.70 23.99 -30.73
N GLN A 131 22.63 24.83 -30.28
CA GLN A 131 23.89 25.09 -31.00
C GLN A 131 25.01 24.07 -30.71
N ASP A 132 24.97 23.33 -29.59
CA ASP A 132 25.99 22.33 -29.28
C ASP A 132 25.87 21.10 -30.21
N PRO A 133 26.86 20.82 -31.08
CA PRO A 133 26.79 19.70 -32.02
C PRO A 133 26.70 18.32 -31.35
N ALA A 134 27.27 18.15 -30.15
CA ALA A 134 27.23 16.91 -29.41
C ALA A 134 25.83 16.66 -28.83
N GLU A 135 25.20 17.69 -28.25
CA GLU A 135 23.82 17.63 -27.78
C GLU A 135 22.84 17.41 -28.92
N LEU A 136 23.01 18.15 -30.03
CA LEU A 136 22.17 18.03 -31.22
C LEU A 136 22.14 16.59 -31.76
N LYS A 137 23.30 15.92 -31.80
CA LYS A 137 23.38 14.51 -32.22
C LYS A 137 22.63 13.59 -31.26
N LEU A 138 22.69 13.84 -29.95
CA LEU A 138 21.97 13.07 -28.94
C LEU A 138 20.45 13.30 -29.01
N ASN A 139 20.02 14.55 -29.20
CA ASN A 139 18.61 14.95 -29.31
C ASN A 139 17.95 14.30 -30.53
N ARG A 140 18.61 14.34 -31.69
CA ARG A 140 18.20 13.62 -32.90
C ARG A 140 18.04 12.12 -32.67
N SER A 141 18.95 11.51 -31.91
CA SER A 141 18.87 10.09 -31.56
C SER A 141 17.71 9.79 -30.60
N ARG A 142 17.41 10.68 -29.65
CA ARG A 142 16.29 10.54 -28.70
C ARG A 142 14.94 10.67 -29.40
N LEU A 143 14.75 11.70 -30.21
CA LEU A 143 13.51 11.87 -30.98
C LEU A 143 13.30 10.75 -31.99
N ARG A 144 14.36 10.28 -32.68
CA ARG A 144 14.28 9.08 -33.53
C ARG A 144 13.85 7.84 -32.74
N PHE A 145 14.27 7.69 -31.50
CA PHE A 145 13.83 6.58 -30.64
C PHE A 145 12.34 6.68 -30.32
N TYR A 146 11.86 7.85 -29.89
CA TYR A 146 10.46 8.08 -29.53
C TYR A 146 9.51 8.00 -30.75
N GLU A 147 9.93 8.48 -31.92
CA GLU A 147 9.14 8.38 -33.15
C GLU A 147 8.83 6.93 -33.56
N ARG A 148 9.69 5.95 -33.20
CA ARG A 148 9.40 4.51 -33.44
C ARG A 148 8.16 4.02 -32.68
N TYR A 149 7.76 4.73 -31.64
CA TYR A 149 6.56 4.45 -30.84
C TYR A 149 5.37 5.35 -31.21
N GLY A 150 5.56 6.28 -32.16
CA GLY A 150 4.54 7.25 -32.58
C GLY A 150 4.59 8.57 -31.80
N ALA A 151 5.46 8.66 -30.79
CA ALA A 151 5.61 9.85 -29.94
C ALA A 151 6.35 10.97 -30.68
N ARG A 152 5.77 12.16 -30.72
CA ARG A 152 6.23 13.27 -31.58
C ARG A 152 6.16 14.64 -30.88
N PRO A 153 7.08 15.57 -31.17
CA PRO A 153 7.03 16.95 -30.68
C PRO A 153 5.70 17.63 -31.05
N ILE A 154 5.12 18.36 -30.12
CA ILE A 154 4.13 19.40 -30.40
C ILE A 154 4.93 20.65 -30.74
N VAL A 155 4.63 21.26 -31.89
CA VAL A 155 5.35 22.40 -32.45
C VAL A 155 4.39 23.55 -32.73
N ASP A 156 4.94 24.69 -33.17
CA ASP A 156 4.18 25.92 -33.43
C ASP A 156 3.47 26.45 -32.18
N THR A 157 4.11 26.25 -31.03
CA THR A 157 3.67 26.74 -29.72
C THR A 157 4.72 27.66 -29.10
N GLY A 158 4.37 28.33 -28.01
CA GLY A 158 5.27 29.12 -27.20
C GLY A 158 6.06 28.26 -26.21
N TYR A 159 5.91 26.93 -26.20
CA TYR A 159 6.57 26.06 -25.24
C TYR A 159 8.10 26.10 -25.39
N GLU A 160 8.57 26.29 -26.62
CA GLU A 160 9.98 26.47 -26.98
C GLU A 160 10.49 27.90 -26.74
N SER A 161 9.66 28.81 -26.19
CA SER A 161 10.09 30.18 -25.91
C SER A 161 10.94 30.25 -24.62
N PRO A 162 12.02 31.06 -24.60
CA PRO A 162 12.82 31.32 -23.40
C PRO A 162 11.98 31.73 -22.19
N VAL A 163 12.25 31.15 -21.02
CA VAL A 163 11.58 31.55 -19.76
C VAL A 163 12.24 32.79 -19.19
N LYS A 164 13.57 32.81 -19.18
CA LYS A 164 14.41 33.91 -18.71
C LYS A 164 15.32 34.42 -19.83
N PRO A 165 15.73 35.70 -19.79
CA PRO A 165 16.76 36.20 -20.71
C PRO A 165 18.05 35.38 -20.60
N GLY A 166 18.51 34.83 -21.72
CA GLY A 166 19.70 33.95 -21.78
C GLY A 166 19.40 32.46 -21.81
N ASP A 167 18.14 32.04 -21.63
CA ASP A 167 17.76 30.65 -21.86
C ASP A 167 17.94 30.29 -23.34
N THR A 168 18.56 29.14 -23.60
CA THR A 168 18.83 28.60 -24.94
C THR A 168 18.48 27.12 -24.96
N CYS A 169 18.29 26.53 -26.16
CA CYS A 169 17.94 25.12 -26.33
C CYS A 169 16.69 24.70 -25.52
N MET A 170 15.63 25.52 -25.58
CA MET A 170 14.36 25.25 -24.90
C MET A 170 13.71 23.96 -25.43
N PRO A 171 13.17 23.07 -24.58
CA PRO A 171 12.72 21.75 -25.01
C PRO A 171 11.40 21.79 -25.78
N HIS A 172 11.20 20.82 -26.66
CA HIS A 172 9.87 20.50 -27.18
C HIS A 172 9.07 19.69 -26.16
N LEU A 173 7.76 19.95 -26.09
CA LEU A 173 6.80 19.04 -25.46
C LEU A 173 6.47 17.91 -26.45
N VAL A 174 6.79 16.68 -26.10
CA VAL A 174 6.53 15.47 -26.90
C VAL A 174 5.25 14.80 -26.40
N TYR A 175 4.43 14.30 -27.33
CA TYR A 175 3.19 13.58 -27.06
C TYR A 175 3.19 12.18 -27.66
N ASP A 176 2.87 11.17 -26.84
CA ASP A 176 2.59 9.77 -27.19
C ASP A 176 1.12 9.47 -26.88
N ASP A 177 0.37 9.07 -27.90
CA ASP A 177 -1.06 8.74 -27.80
C ASP A 177 -1.34 7.34 -27.23
N LEU A 178 -0.28 6.62 -26.83
CA LEU A 178 -0.29 5.26 -26.32
C LEU A 178 -0.95 4.24 -27.27
N GLY A 179 -0.95 4.55 -28.58
CA GLY A 179 -1.57 3.72 -29.61
C GLY A 179 -3.10 3.84 -29.67
N SER A 180 -3.68 4.85 -29.02
CA SER A 180 -5.14 5.07 -29.01
C SER A 180 -5.70 5.56 -30.35
N GLY A 181 -4.87 6.19 -31.20
CA GLY A 181 -5.28 6.79 -32.47
C GLY A 181 -6.20 8.00 -32.32
N LYS A 182 -6.38 8.51 -31.09
CA LYS A 182 -7.26 9.65 -30.81
C LYS A 182 -6.49 10.98 -30.99
N PRO A 183 -7.10 11.99 -31.65
CA PRO A 183 -6.46 13.28 -31.81
C PRO A 183 -6.39 14.04 -30.46
N LEU A 184 -5.29 14.79 -30.27
CA LEU A 184 -5.07 15.59 -29.06
C LEU A 184 -5.92 16.85 -29.10
N LYS A 185 -6.97 16.94 -28.26
CA LYS A 185 -7.85 18.11 -28.22
C LYS A 185 -7.14 19.33 -27.61
N LYS A 186 -7.41 20.52 -28.14
CA LYS A 186 -6.84 21.79 -27.64
C LYS A 186 -7.07 22.03 -26.15
N ALA A 187 -8.31 21.88 -25.71
CA ALA A 187 -8.69 22.14 -24.31
C ALA A 187 -7.90 21.24 -23.35
N TYR A 188 -7.71 19.99 -23.74
CA TYR A 188 -6.94 19.02 -22.96
C TYR A 188 -5.44 19.35 -22.96
N ALA A 189 -4.85 19.63 -24.12
CA ALA A 189 -3.44 20.02 -24.22
C ALA A 189 -3.12 21.26 -23.36
N ARG A 190 -4.00 22.28 -23.37
CA ARG A 190 -3.85 23.47 -22.54
C ARG A 190 -3.88 23.17 -21.04
N GLN A 191 -4.75 22.26 -20.60
CA GLN A 191 -4.80 21.82 -19.20
C GLN A 191 -3.51 21.09 -18.79
N VAL A 192 -3.02 20.18 -19.64
CA VAL A 192 -1.77 19.44 -19.39
C VAL A 192 -0.58 20.39 -19.32
N VAL A 193 -0.41 21.27 -20.30
CA VAL A 193 0.70 22.25 -20.38
C VAL A 193 0.70 23.14 -19.15
N ARG A 194 -0.46 23.69 -18.78
CA ARG A 194 -0.61 24.50 -17.57
C ARG A 194 -0.19 23.72 -16.33
N ALA A 195 -0.71 22.51 -16.16
CA ALA A 195 -0.39 21.68 -15.01
C ALA A 195 1.11 21.37 -14.93
N VAL A 196 1.78 21.07 -16.05
CA VAL A 196 3.23 20.84 -16.08
C VAL A 196 3.98 22.10 -15.64
N LEU A 197 3.70 23.25 -16.24
CA LEU A 197 4.44 24.49 -15.95
C LEU A 197 4.19 25.01 -14.52
N GLU A 198 2.94 24.97 -14.04
CA GLU A 198 2.57 25.48 -12.71
C GLU A 198 2.92 24.54 -11.55
N ARG A 199 3.09 23.23 -11.81
CA ARG A 199 3.30 22.23 -10.75
C ARG A 199 4.72 21.69 -10.76
N LYS A 200 5.24 21.27 -11.91
CA LYS A 200 6.61 20.74 -12.04
C LYS A 200 7.63 21.87 -12.03
N TYR A 201 7.36 22.93 -12.80
CA TYR A 201 8.27 24.06 -12.98
C TYR A 201 7.87 25.32 -12.21
N ALA A 202 7.11 25.17 -11.12
CA ALA A 202 6.57 26.27 -10.32
C ALA A 202 7.65 27.28 -9.85
N ALA A 203 8.86 26.80 -9.55
CA ALA A 203 9.98 27.64 -9.11
C ALA A 203 10.72 28.33 -10.27
N TYR A 204 10.49 27.89 -11.52
CA TYR A 204 11.20 28.37 -12.69
C TYR A 204 10.34 29.26 -13.60
N CYS A 205 9.08 28.88 -13.80
CA CYS A 205 8.14 29.53 -14.72
C CYS A 205 7.24 30.55 -13.99
N PRO A 206 7.34 31.86 -14.28
CA PRO A 206 6.43 32.85 -13.73
C PRO A 206 5.04 32.76 -14.40
N ALA A 207 4.00 33.30 -13.73
CA ALA A 207 2.61 33.15 -14.15
C ALA A 207 2.31 33.74 -15.55
N ASP A 208 2.96 34.85 -15.91
CA ASP A 208 2.83 35.48 -17.23
C ASP A 208 3.40 34.60 -18.35
N TYR A 209 4.51 33.90 -18.08
CA TYR A 209 5.06 32.91 -19.01
C TYR A 209 4.08 31.77 -19.23
N VAL A 210 3.50 31.22 -18.15
CA VAL A 210 2.52 30.13 -18.24
C VAL A 210 1.34 30.54 -19.11
N GLU A 211 0.75 31.71 -18.89
CA GLU A 211 -0.38 32.19 -19.69
C GLU A 211 -0.02 32.34 -21.17
N ARG A 212 1.13 32.95 -21.47
CA ARG A 212 1.61 33.11 -22.84
C ARG A 212 1.77 31.78 -23.57
N VAL A 213 2.36 30.78 -22.91
CA VAL A 213 2.53 29.44 -23.48
C VAL A 213 1.20 28.71 -23.61
N VAL A 214 0.31 28.76 -22.62
CA VAL A 214 -1.00 28.10 -22.73
C VAL A 214 -1.84 28.70 -23.86
N GLN A 215 -1.79 30.01 -24.05
CA GLN A 215 -2.54 30.71 -25.10
C GLN A 215 -2.00 30.46 -26.52
N SER A 216 -0.73 30.10 -26.66
CA SER A 216 -0.14 29.82 -27.98
C SER A 216 -0.67 28.54 -28.63
N PHE A 217 -1.25 27.61 -27.86
CA PHE A 217 -1.86 26.39 -28.40
C PHE A 217 -3.20 26.74 -29.08
N LYS A 218 -3.18 27.04 -30.38
CA LYS A 218 -4.31 27.60 -31.14
C LYS A 218 -5.16 26.55 -31.87
N ASP A 219 -4.52 25.50 -32.38
CA ASP A 219 -5.16 24.50 -33.23
C ASP A 219 -6.06 23.54 -32.45
N ASP A 220 -7.13 23.04 -33.08
CA ASP A 220 -7.96 21.96 -32.53
C ASP A 220 -8.42 21.01 -33.65
N PRO A 221 -7.92 19.76 -33.69
CA PRO A 221 -6.97 19.17 -32.73
C PRO A 221 -5.56 19.75 -32.85
N ILE A 222 -4.76 19.58 -31.80
CA ILE A 222 -3.32 19.85 -31.80
C ILE A 222 -2.63 18.77 -32.65
N HIS A 223 -1.81 19.20 -33.60
CA HIS A 223 -1.07 18.31 -34.48
C HIS A 223 0.38 18.23 -34.05
N PRO A 224 0.86 17.06 -33.59
CA PRO A 224 2.29 16.85 -33.43
C PRO A 224 2.99 16.97 -34.79
N ARG A 225 4.26 17.39 -34.76
CA ARG A 225 5.14 17.48 -35.93
C ARG A 225 5.06 16.23 -36.80
N ALA A 226 5.21 16.40 -38.11
CA ALA A 226 5.33 15.26 -39.02
C ALA A 226 6.52 14.37 -38.63
N PHE A 227 6.43 13.07 -38.93
CA PHE A 227 7.53 12.15 -38.70
C PHE A 227 8.78 12.59 -39.46
N ARG A 228 9.92 12.69 -38.78
CA ARG A 228 11.18 13.15 -39.37
C ARG A 228 12.18 12.01 -39.58
N TYR A 229 12.16 11.01 -38.72
CA TYR A 229 13.21 9.97 -38.65
C TYR A 229 12.71 8.56 -38.95
N VAL A 230 11.41 8.31 -38.79
CA VAL A 230 10.80 6.98 -38.95
C VAL A 230 9.62 7.08 -39.91
N LYS A 231 9.45 6.08 -40.79
CA LYS A 231 8.26 6.02 -41.64
C LYS A 231 7.03 5.62 -40.80
N PRO A 232 5.84 6.21 -41.00
CA PRO A 232 4.64 5.91 -40.21
C PRO A 232 4.31 4.41 -40.11
N GLU A 233 4.60 3.64 -41.16
CA GLU A 233 4.30 2.20 -41.23
C GLU A 233 5.23 1.35 -40.34
N ALA A 234 6.37 1.89 -39.92
CA ALA A 234 7.34 1.21 -39.06
C ALA A 234 7.09 1.46 -37.56
N VAL A 235 6.01 2.16 -37.20
CA VAL A 235 5.67 2.51 -35.83
C VAL A 235 5.12 1.32 -35.05
N VAL A 236 5.72 1.03 -33.89
CA VAL A 236 5.26 0.02 -32.94
C VAL A 236 4.16 0.64 -32.06
N ALA A 237 2.96 0.75 -32.62
CA ALA A 237 1.84 1.44 -31.96
C ALA A 237 1.23 0.64 -30.80
N LYS A 238 1.28 -0.69 -30.84
CA LYS A 238 0.50 -1.54 -29.93
C LYS A 238 1.19 -1.73 -28.58
N VAL A 239 0.58 -1.23 -27.52
CA VAL A 239 0.98 -1.53 -26.14
C VAL A 239 0.44 -2.91 -25.76
N GLU A 240 1.31 -3.92 -25.61
CA GLU A 240 0.88 -5.23 -25.10
C GLU A 240 0.47 -5.13 -23.64
N SER A 241 -0.77 -5.49 -23.29
CA SER A 241 -1.34 -5.28 -21.94
C SER A 241 -0.84 -6.25 -20.85
N ARG A 242 0.17 -7.08 -21.11
CA ARG A 242 0.67 -8.06 -20.13
C ARG A 242 1.70 -7.41 -19.19
N SER A 243 1.26 -7.15 -17.95
CA SER A 243 2.03 -6.51 -16.88
C SER A 243 3.08 -7.44 -16.26
N ALA A 244 4.25 -6.88 -15.91
CA ALA A 244 5.35 -7.56 -15.20
C ALA A 244 5.16 -7.69 -13.67
N GLU A 245 3.93 -7.50 -13.17
CA GLU A 245 3.57 -7.56 -11.73
C GLU A 245 2.97 -8.91 -11.30
N GLN A 246 3.28 -9.97 -12.04
CA GLN A 246 2.76 -11.30 -11.74
C GLN A 246 3.13 -11.74 -10.31
N ILE A 247 2.16 -12.34 -9.64
CA ILE A 247 2.28 -12.91 -8.30
C ILE A 247 3.29 -14.06 -8.38
N ALA A 248 4.30 -14.08 -7.50
CA ALA A 248 5.19 -15.24 -7.46
C ALA A 248 4.41 -16.46 -6.97
N LEU A 249 4.43 -17.55 -7.73
CA LEU A 249 3.79 -18.82 -7.38
C LEU A 249 4.87 -19.85 -7.07
N ILE A 250 4.97 -20.26 -5.81
CA ILE A 250 5.89 -21.27 -5.33
C ILE A 250 5.06 -22.50 -5.00
N VAL A 251 5.17 -23.54 -5.81
CA VAL A 251 4.45 -24.81 -5.62
C VAL A 251 5.32 -25.78 -4.86
N ASN A 252 4.79 -26.45 -3.82
CA ASN A 252 5.48 -27.60 -3.23
C ASN A 252 5.54 -28.73 -4.26
N ASP A 253 6.69 -28.89 -4.92
CA ASP A 253 6.95 -29.86 -5.99
C ASP A 253 7.15 -31.31 -5.49
N ARG A 254 7.06 -31.54 -4.18
CA ARG A 254 7.10 -32.88 -3.56
C ARG A 254 5.90 -33.11 -2.65
N HIS A 255 4.79 -32.42 -2.88
CA HIS A 255 3.64 -32.50 -1.98
C HIS A 255 2.87 -33.83 -2.11
N ASP A 256 2.96 -34.50 -3.25
CA ASP A 256 2.18 -35.68 -3.63
C ASP A 256 2.69 -36.99 -3.01
N ILE A 257 3.95 -37.00 -2.56
CA ILE A 257 4.54 -38.16 -1.87
C ILE A 257 3.81 -38.48 -0.55
N HIS A 258 3.21 -37.49 0.10
CA HIS A 258 2.43 -37.68 1.32
C HIS A 258 0.96 -37.92 0.97
N HIS A 259 0.57 -39.14 0.62
CA HIS A 259 -0.80 -39.46 0.24
C HIS A 259 -1.40 -40.51 1.18
N VAL A 260 -2.49 -40.16 1.86
CA VAL A 260 -3.23 -41.03 2.77
C VAL A 260 -4.54 -41.43 2.08
N ASN A 261 -4.72 -42.73 1.81
CA ASN A 261 -5.88 -43.27 1.07
C ASN A 261 -7.02 -43.74 2.00
N GLU A 262 -7.14 -43.15 3.17
CA GLU A 262 -8.10 -43.58 4.19
C GLU A 262 -9.42 -42.82 4.08
N ARG A 263 -10.53 -43.51 4.36
CA ARG A 263 -11.88 -42.93 4.25
C ARG A 263 -12.04 -41.82 5.28
N GLY A 264 -12.39 -40.62 4.81
CA GLY A 264 -12.59 -39.45 5.67
C GLY A 264 -11.37 -38.51 5.75
N TYR A 265 -10.21 -38.91 5.24
CA TYR A 265 -9.06 -38.02 5.13
C TYR A 265 -9.23 -37.05 3.94
N VAL A 266 -9.42 -35.77 4.23
CA VAL A 266 -9.77 -34.75 3.23
C VAL A 266 -8.55 -34.06 2.61
N GLU A 267 -7.42 -34.05 3.31
CA GLU A 267 -6.19 -33.37 2.89
C GLU A 267 -5.48 -34.20 1.79
N SER A 268 -5.80 -33.96 0.53
CA SER A 268 -5.38 -34.83 -0.58
C SER A 268 -4.55 -34.11 -1.66
N PRO A 269 -3.65 -34.82 -2.39
CA PRO A 269 -2.83 -34.22 -3.44
C PRO A 269 -3.63 -33.54 -4.56
N VAL A 270 -4.87 -33.94 -4.79
CA VAL A 270 -5.74 -33.33 -5.82
C VAL A 270 -6.03 -31.85 -5.54
N ARG A 271 -5.93 -31.39 -4.28
CA ARG A 271 -6.13 -29.97 -3.91
C ARG A 271 -5.21 -29.04 -4.69
N VAL A 272 -3.90 -29.31 -4.66
CA VAL A 272 -2.89 -28.50 -5.37
C VAL A 272 -3.14 -28.53 -6.88
N LYS A 273 -3.41 -29.72 -7.45
CA LYS A 273 -3.71 -29.87 -8.89
C LYS A 273 -4.96 -29.10 -9.30
N SER A 274 -6.03 -29.12 -8.48
CA SER A 274 -7.27 -28.39 -8.75
C SER A 274 -7.07 -26.87 -8.72
N ILE A 275 -6.21 -26.36 -7.84
CA ILE A 275 -5.86 -24.94 -7.81
C ILE A 275 -5.04 -24.56 -9.05
N LEU A 276 -3.97 -25.31 -9.37
CA LEU A 276 -3.10 -25.03 -10.51
C LEU A 276 -3.85 -25.02 -11.84
N LYS A 277 -4.76 -25.98 -12.05
CA LYS A 277 -5.60 -26.07 -13.26
C LYS A 277 -6.35 -24.77 -13.58
N VAL A 278 -6.70 -23.98 -12.56
CA VAL A 278 -7.41 -22.70 -12.72
C VAL A 278 -6.45 -21.51 -12.72
N ILE A 279 -5.39 -21.57 -11.91
CA ILE A 279 -4.45 -20.46 -11.73
C ILE A 279 -3.47 -20.32 -12.90
N GLU A 280 -2.90 -21.41 -13.43
CA GLU A 280 -1.87 -21.36 -14.48
C GLU A 280 -2.35 -20.64 -15.76
N PRO A 281 -3.56 -20.90 -16.29
CA PRO A 281 -4.04 -20.21 -17.49
C PRO A 281 -4.40 -18.74 -17.28
N SER A 282 -4.45 -18.26 -16.03
CA SER A 282 -4.91 -16.89 -15.73
C SER A 282 -3.95 -15.79 -16.16
N GLY A 283 -2.67 -16.11 -16.32
CA GLY A 283 -1.62 -15.12 -16.59
C GLY A 283 -1.28 -14.20 -15.41
N LEU A 284 -1.91 -14.37 -14.23
CA LEU A 284 -1.68 -13.54 -13.04
C LEU A 284 -0.41 -13.94 -12.27
N PHE A 285 0.11 -15.14 -12.49
CA PHE A 285 1.17 -15.74 -11.69
C PHE A 285 2.43 -16.04 -12.50
N ALA A 286 3.58 -15.94 -11.83
CA ALA A 286 4.89 -16.34 -12.34
C ALA A 286 5.43 -17.49 -11.48
N ALA A 287 5.67 -18.65 -12.07
CA ALA A 287 6.19 -19.80 -11.36
C ALA A 287 7.64 -19.56 -10.87
N ILE A 288 7.88 -19.83 -9.59
CA ILE A 288 9.19 -19.72 -8.94
C ILE A 288 9.53 -21.09 -8.32
N LYS A 289 10.73 -21.60 -8.64
CA LYS A 289 11.20 -22.89 -8.12
C LYS A 289 11.50 -22.77 -6.62
N PRO A 290 11.01 -23.69 -5.76
CA PRO A 290 11.33 -23.65 -4.34
C PRO A 290 12.81 -23.92 -4.07
N ARG A 291 13.42 -23.09 -3.22
CA ARG A 291 14.82 -23.16 -2.83
C ARG A 291 14.96 -23.92 -1.50
N PRO A 292 16.00 -24.75 -1.31
CA PRO A 292 16.28 -25.34 -0.01
C PRO A 292 16.80 -24.29 0.97
N PHE A 293 16.35 -24.37 2.22
CA PHE A 293 16.83 -23.54 3.32
C PHE A 293 17.47 -24.38 4.45
N PRO A 294 18.45 -23.84 5.20
CA PRO A 294 19.00 -24.56 6.36
C PRO A 294 17.97 -24.74 7.48
N ASP A 295 18.06 -25.85 8.22
CA ASP A 295 17.11 -26.20 9.29
C ASP A 295 17.12 -25.23 10.47
N LYS A 296 18.11 -24.32 10.58
CA LYS A 296 18.09 -23.23 11.57
C LYS A 296 16.79 -22.40 11.52
N HIS A 297 16.16 -22.28 10.35
CA HIS A 297 14.89 -21.55 10.21
C HIS A 297 13.70 -22.35 10.76
N LEU A 298 13.77 -23.69 10.67
CA LEU A 298 12.80 -24.58 11.28
C LEU A 298 12.93 -24.55 12.81
N HIS A 299 14.15 -24.66 13.32
CA HIS A 299 14.46 -24.63 14.76
C HIS A 299 14.28 -23.26 15.42
N ALA A 300 14.21 -22.18 14.65
CA ALA A 300 13.85 -20.85 15.17
C ALA A 300 12.37 -20.79 15.63
N VAL A 301 11.55 -21.74 15.19
CA VAL A 301 10.10 -21.78 15.46
C VAL A 301 9.70 -23.03 16.24
N HIS A 302 10.22 -24.19 15.85
CA HIS A 302 9.87 -25.48 16.43
C HIS A 302 10.98 -25.99 17.34
N ASP A 303 10.61 -26.58 18.46
CA ASP A 303 11.57 -27.15 19.41
C ASP A 303 12.34 -28.32 18.78
N GLU A 304 13.64 -28.41 19.10
CA GLU A 304 14.56 -29.39 18.51
C GLU A 304 14.11 -30.84 18.74
N ASP A 305 13.60 -31.15 19.94
CA ASP A 305 13.08 -32.47 20.29
C ASP A 305 11.90 -32.87 19.40
N PHE A 306 11.00 -31.93 19.12
CA PHE A 306 9.82 -32.16 18.27
C PHE A 306 10.24 -32.41 16.82
N VAL A 307 11.10 -31.56 16.26
CA VAL A 307 11.62 -31.72 14.89
C VAL A 307 12.35 -33.05 14.73
N SER A 308 13.20 -33.39 15.71
CA SER A 308 13.97 -34.63 15.73
C SER A 308 13.07 -35.86 15.86
N TYR A 309 12.05 -35.80 16.71
CA TYR A 309 11.04 -36.82 16.83
C TYR A 309 10.33 -37.05 15.49
N LEU A 310 9.78 -36.01 14.87
CA LEU A 310 9.00 -36.17 13.64
C LEU A 310 9.85 -36.75 12.50
N LYS A 311 11.10 -36.29 12.36
CA LYS A 311 12.05 -36.81 11.37
C LYS A 311 12.31 -38.31 11.58
N ARG A 312 12.60 -38.72 12.82
CA ARG A 312 12.88 -40.10 13.18
C ARG A 312 11.64 -40.98 13.03
N ALA A 313 10.50 -40.56 13.57
CA ALA A 313 9.24 -41.29 13.51
C ALA A 313 8.81 -41.54 12.06
N CYS A 314 8.93 -40.55 11.17
CA CYS A 314 8.66 -40.77 9.75
C CYS A 314 9.61 -41.83 9.16
N ALA A 315 10.92 -41.72 9.43
CA ALA A 315 11.90 -42.67 8.90
C ALA A 315 11.70 -44.12 9.38
N GLU A 316 11.14 -44.31 10.57
CA GLU A 316 10.89 -45.62 11.19
C GLU A 316 9.54 -46.24 10.76
N VAL A 317 8.57 -45.45 10.30
CA VAL A 317 7.27 -45.99 9.87
C VAL A 317 7.41 -46.75 8.54
N PRO A 318 6.96 -48.03 8.45
CA PRO A 318 7.03 -48.80 7.22
C PRO A 318 6.27 -48.15 6.05
N ALA A 319 6.74 -48.37 4.83
CA ALA A 319 6.09 -47.86 3.63
C ALA A 319 4.62 -48.34 3.54
N GLY A 320 3.71 -47.43 3.20
CA GLY A 320 2.27 -47.71 3.12
C GLY A 320 1.56 -47.90 4.47
N LYS A 321 2.25 -47.68 5.59
CA LYS A 321 1.66 -47.63 6.93
C LYS A 321 1.61 -46.20 7.45
N SER A 322 0.68 -45.97 8.38
CA SER A 322 0.51 -44.72 9.11
C SER A 322 0.49 -45.02 10.60
N LEU A 323 1.13 -44.16 11.38
CA LEU A 323 1.07 -44.15 12.83
C LEU A 323 0.07 -43.08 13.27
N TYR A 324 -0.94 -43.49 14.02
CA TYR A 324 -1.94 -42.59 14.59
C TYR A 324 -1.75 -42.46 16.11
N PRO A 325 -1.73 -41.24 16.65
CA PRO A 325 -1.79 -41.02 18.09
C PRO A 325 -3.18 -41.39 18.62
N TYR A 326 -3.23 -41.99 19.81
CA TYR A 326 -4.50 -42.36 20.46
C TYR A 326 -4.58 -41.97 21.95
N ILE A 327 -3.47 -41.54 22.55
CA ILE A 327 -3.40 -41.13 23.97
C ILE A 327 -2.51 -39.89 24.12
N PHE A 328 -2.97 -38.89 24.89
CA PHE A 328 -2.34 -37.57 24.97
C PHE A 328 -2.00 -37.18 26.42
N PRO A 329 -0.80 -36.65 26.70
CA PRO A 329 -0.41 -36.25 28.04
C PRO A 329 -0.97 -34.87 28.41
N ILE A 330 -2.21 -34.82 28.94
CA ILE A 330 -2.90 -33.56 29.27
C ILE A 330 -2.37 -32.89 30.55
N ARG A 331 -2.14 -33.67 31.62
CA ARG A 331 -1.77 -33.13 32.95
C ARG A 331 -0.27 -33.19 33.26
N ASN A 332 0.38 -34.30 32.92
CA ASN A 332 1.76 -34.60 33.31
C ASN A 332 2.64 -34.89 32.09
N LYS A 333 3.23 -33.83 31.52
CA LYS A 333 4.18 -33.93 30.40
C LYS A 333 5.63 -33.90 30.92
N THR A 334 5.98 -34.86 31.78
CA THR A 334 7.29 -34.89 32.47
C THR A 334 8.37 -35.68 31.74
N ARG A 335 8.02 -36.76 31.04
CA ARG A 335 8.97 -37.60 30.29
C ARG A 335 8.34 -38.20 29.03
N PRO A 336 9.04 -38.21 27.88
CA PRO A 336 8.53 -38.88 26.68
C PRO A 336 8.49 -40.41 26.86
N PRO A 337 7.38 -41.07 26.47
CA PRO A 337 7.27 -42.53 26.51
C PRO A 337 8.13 -43.20 25.43
N LYS A 338 8.39 -44.50 25.58
CA LYS A 338 9.18 -45.27 24.60
C LYS A 338 8.34 -45.89 23.48
N GLU A 339 7.08 -46.22 23.77
CA GLU A 339 6.22 -46.91 22.82
C GLU A 339 5.80 -45.96 21.67
N PRO A 340 6.04 -46.28 20.38
CA PRO A 340 5.89 -45.33 19.29
C PRO A 340 4.50 -44.68 19.16
N SER A 341 3.42 -45.45 19.34
CA SER A 341 2.02 -44.98 19.26
C SER A 341 1.59 -44.12 20.45
N VAL A 342 2.26 -44.27 21.58
CA VAL A 342 2.07 -43.41 22.77
C VAL A 342 2.93 -42.14 22.63
N LEU A 343 4.14 -42.28 22.06
CA LEU A 343 5.06 -41.18 21.81
C LEU A 343 4.51 -40.21 20.75
N SER A 344 3.78 -40.68 19.75
CA SER A 344 3.11 -39.79 18.79
C SER A 344 2.12 -38.86 19.46
N GLY A 345 1.35 -39.34 20.42
CA GLY A 345 0.43 -38.49 21.19
C GLY A 345 1.13 -37.52 22.15
N TYR A 346 2.41 -37.71 22.47
CA TYR A 346 3.21 -36.71 23.21
C TYR A 346 3.50 -35.46 22.38
N TYR A 347 3.59 -35.61 21.05
CA TYR A 347 3.87 -34.53 20.10
C TYR A 347 2.68 -34.22 19.19
N CYS A 348 1.49 -34.75 19.44
CA CYS A 348 0.29 -34.48 18.64
C CYS A 348 -0.83 -33.90 19.50
N ILE A 349 -1.71 -33.11 18.89
CA ILE A 349 -2.91 -32.54 19.54
C ILE A 349 -4.23 -33.17 19.08
N ASP A 350 -4.21 -34.11 18.12
CA ASP A 350 -5.40 -34.79 17.61
C ASP A 350 -5.14 -36.26 17.29
N THR A 351 -6.19 -37.01 16.92
CA THR A 351 -6.14 -38.44 16.57
C THR A 351 -6.17 -38.74 15.07
N PHE A 352 -6.21 -37.72 14.21
CA PHE A 352 -6.51 -37.87 12.77
C PHE A 352 -5.41 -37.32 11.85
N THR A 353 -4.32 -36.80 12.41
CA THR A 353 -3.10 -36.42 11.68
C THR A 353 -2.08 -37.58 11.73
N PRO A 354 -1.93 -38.36 10.65
CA PRO A 354 -1.05 -39.54 10.66
C PRO A 354 0.43 -39.19 10.51
N ILE A 355 1.32 -39.98 11.11
CA ILE A 355 2.74 -39.99 10.73
C ILE A 355 2.96 -41.13 9.72
N ASN A 356 3.47 -40.81 8.53
CA ASN A 356 3.93 -41.80 7.56
C ASN A 356 5.34 -41.45 7.06
N ALA A 357 5.95 -42.38 6.31
CA ALA A 357 7.32 -42.25 5.81
C ALA A 357 7.63 -40.95 5.07
N ASN A 358 6.61 -40.33 4.48
CA ASN A 358 6.73 -39.18 3.60
C ASN A 358 6.30 -37.85 4.24
N ALA A 359 5.68 -37.88 5.43
CA ALA A 359 5.12 -36.69 6.07
C ALA A 359 6.19 -35.62 6.34
N TYR A 360 7.31 -35.99 6.96
CA TYR A 360 8.42 -35.06 7.22
C TYR A 360 8.99 -34.46 5.93
N LEU A 361 9.21 -35.28 4.88
CA LEU A 361 9.78 -34.82 3.62
C LEU A 361 8.87 -33.82 2.90
N ALA A 362 7.57 -34.09 2.85
CA ALA A 362 6.59 -33.20 2.24
C ALA A 362 6.45 -31.90 3.05
N ALA A 363 6.36 -31.99 4.38
CA ALA A 363 6.25 -30.84 5.28
C ALA A 363 7.51 -29.97 5.25
N ARG A 364 8.71 -30.57 5.23
CA ARG A 364 9.95 -29.80 5.07
C ARG A 364 9.97 -29.09 3.72
N ARG A 365 9.47 -29.70 2.64
CA ARG A 365 9.37 -29.00 1.35
C ARG A 365 8.37 -27.84 1.38
N SER A 366 7.26 -27.95 2.12
CA SER A 366 6.35 -26.82 2.36
C SER A 366 7.05 -25.63 3.03
N VAL A 367 7.92 -25.90 4.02
CA VAL A 367 8.72 -24.86 4.69
C VAL A 367 9.67 -24.15 3.72
N ASP A 368 10.33 -24.89 2.82
CA ASP A 368 11.16 -24.30 1.76
C ASP A 368 10.36 -23.38 0.83
N CYS A 369 9.13 -23.77 0.51
CA CYS A 369 8.24 -22.96 -0.31
C CYS A 369 7.85 -21.65 0.39
N ALA A 370 7.48 -21.72 1.67
CA ALA A 370 7.12 -20.55 2.47
C ALA A 370 8.30 -19.57 2.61
N LEU A 371 9.51 -20.07 2.90
CA LEU A 371 10.73 -19.26 2.96
C LEU A 371 11.12 -18.68 1.59
N THR A 372 10.92 -19.43 0.51
CA THR A 372 11.12 -18.92 -0.86
C THR A 372 10.15 -17.76 -1.15
N ALA A 373 8.88 -17.89 -0.78
CA ALA A 373 7.89 -16.84 -0.95
C ALA A 373 8.24 -15.58 -0.13
N ALA A 374 8.62 -15.74 1.14
CA ALA A 374 9.11 -14.65 1.98
C ALA A 374 10.36 -13.97 1.38
N ARG A 375 11.28 -14.76 0.81
CA ARG A 375 12.47 -14.22 0.13
C ARG A 375 12.11 -13.40 -1.12
N GLU A 376 11.15 -13.85 -1.93
CA GLU A 376 10.70 -13.09 -3.10
C GLU A 376 10.12 -11.72 -2.73
N ILE A 377 9.47 -11.62 -1.55
CA ILE A 377 9.04 -10.33 -0.99
C ILE A 377 10.23 -9.45 -0.64
N LEU A 378 11.24 -9.97 0.05
CA LEU A 378 12.47 -9.22 0.35
C LEU A 378 13.24 -8.81 -0.91
N ASP A 379 13.16 -9.61 -1.98
CA ASP A 379 13.74 -9.32 -3.30
C ASP A 379 12.85 -8.35 -4.12
N GLY A 380 11.82 -7.76 -3.50
CA GLY A 380 11.06 -6.63 -4.05
C GLY A 380 9.76 -6.99 -4.77
N ARG A 381 9.26 -8.22 -4.64
CA ARG A 381 7.87 -8.52 -5.04
C ARG A 381 6.88 -8.01 -4.01
N ARG A 382 5.68 -7.66 -4.48
CA ARG A 382 4.57 -7.26 -3.60
C ARG A 382 3.77 -8.45 -3.09
N ILE A 383 3.58 -9.48 -3.92
CA ILE A 383 2.75 -10.63 -3.59
C ILE A 383 3.51 -11.91 -3.97
N ALA A 384 3.60 -12.83 -3.03
CA ALA A 384 4.08 -14.18 -3.24
C ALA A 384 3.09 -15.18 -2.64
N TYR A 385 2.83 -16.26 -3.36
CA TYR A 385 1.93 -17.33 -2.98
C TYR A 385 2.70 -18.64 -2.88
N ALA A 386 2.79 -19.17 -1.67
CA ALA A 386 3.25 -20.53 -1.40
C ALA A 386 2.05 -21.48 -1.48
N LEU A 387 1.87 -22.12 -2.65
CA LEU A 387 0.90 -23.18 -2.85
C LEU A 387 1.48 -24.48 -2.31
N ILE A 388 1.22 -24.75 -1.04
CA ILE A 388 1.85 -25.83 -0.27
C ILE A 388 0.86 -26.90 0.18
N ARG A 389 1.41 -28.07 0.47
CA ARG A 389 0.75 -29.21 1.11
C ARG A 389 1.83 -30.12 1.68
N PRO A 390 1.77 -30.55 2.96
CA PRO A 390 0.69 -30.30 3.94
C PRO A 390 0.62 -28.82 4.40
N PRO A 391 -0.53 -28.40 4.99
CA PRO A 391 -0.72 -27.09 5.63
C PRO A 391 0.14 -26.94 6.91
N GLY A 392 0.03 -25.80 7.60
CA GLY A 392 0.90 -25.49 8.74
C GLY A 392 0.27 -24.84 9.98
N HIS A 393 -0.86 -24.14 9.87
CA HIS A 393 -1.30 -23.23 10.95
C HIS A 393 -1.64 -23.88 12.31
N HIS A 394 -1.92 -25.18 12.35
CA HIS A 394 -2.18 -25.94 13.58
C HIS A 394 -0.92 -26.51 14.25
N ALA A 395 0.24 -26.46 13.61
CA ALA A 395 1.49 -26.92 14.21
C ALA A 395 1.98 -25.89 15.24
N GLU A 396 1.99 -26.28 16.50
CA GLU A 396 2.49 -25.51 17.64
C GLU A 396 4.01 -25.63 17.75
N ARG A 397 4.62 -24.91 18.67
CA ARG A 397 6.08 -24.97 18.91
C ARG A 397 6.59 -26.39 19.21
N ARG A 398 5.75 -27.21 19.85
CA ARG A 398 6.12 -28.55 20.36
C ARG A 398 5.25 -29.68 19.82
N SER A 399 4.26 -29.39 18.98
CA SER A 399 3.24 -30.36 18.61
C SER A 399 2.77 -30.19 17.16
N PHE A 400 2.45 -31.29 16.51
CA PHE A 400 1.75 -31.32 15.22
C PHE A 400 0.25 -31.61 15.42
N GLY A 401 -0.56 -31.35 14.40
CA GLY A 401 -2.00 -31.63 14.41
C GLY A 401 -2.75 -30.86 13.32
N GLY A 402 -4.04 -31.09 13.14
CA GLY A 402 -4.89 -30.49 12.12
C GLY A 402 -4.34 -30.67 10.70
N PHE A 403 -3.79 -31.84 10.38
CA PHE A 403 -3.04 -32.12 9.14
C PHE A 403 -1.70 -31.35 8.99
N CYS A 404 -1.32 -30.55 9.96
CA CYS A 404 -0.14 -29.67 9.94
C CYS A 404 1.00 -30.31 10.74
N TYR A 405 2.21 -30.32 10.14
CA TYR A 405 3.41 -30.84 10.80
C TYR A 405 4.42 -29.75 11.16
N PHE A 406 4.53 -28.71 10.33
CA PHE A 406 5.37 -27.54 10.59
C PHE A 406 4.59 -26.28 10.25
N ASN A 407 4.73 -25.26 11.10
CA ASN A 407 4.02 -24.01 10.94
C ASN A 407 4.67 -23.10 9.88
N ASN A 408 4.20 -23.22 8.65
CA ASN A 408 4.71 -22.48 7.50
C ASN A 408 4.53 -20.96 7.66
N ASN A 409 3.38 -20.51 8.20
CA ASN A 409 3.10 -19.11 8.51
C ASN A 409 4.11 -18.54 9.52
N ALA A 410 4.31 -19.24 10.63
CA ALA A 410 5.22 -18.80 11.67
C ALA A 410 6.69 -18.80 11.23
N ILE A 411 7.12 -19.78 10.43
CA ILE A 411 8.49 -19.82 9.89
C ILE A 411 8.73 -18.67 8.92
N ALA A 412 7.78 -18.37 8.04
CA ALA A 412 7.87 -17.20 7.16
C ALA A 412 7.86 -15.89 7.97
N ALA A 413 7.04 -15.79 9.03
CA ALA A 413 7.01 -14.61 9.90
C ALA A 413 8.37 -14.42 10.60
N GLN A 414 8.89 -15.45 11.24
CA GLN A 414 10.17 -15.42 11.94
C GLN A 414 11.32 -15.02 11.02
N TYR A 415 11.28 -15.46 9.75
CA TYR A 415 12.27 -15.06 8.74
C TYR A 415 12.17 -13.58 8.37
N LEU A 416 10.96 -13.02 8.30
CA LEU A 416 10.72 -11.60 7.98
C LEU A 416 10.91 -10.66 9.18
N CYS A 417 10.75 -11.13 10.41
CA CYS A 417 10.92 -10.35 11.65
C CYS A 417 12.30 -9.67 11.74
N ALA A 418 13.35 -10.28 11.17
CA ALA A 418 14.68 -9.67 11.07
C ALA A 418 14.71 -8.37 10.24
N HIS A 419 13.63 -8.06 9.51
CA HIS A 419 13.50 -6.92 8.61
C HIS A 419 12.36 -5.97 8.97
N GLY A 420 11.57 -6.25 10.01
CA GLY A 420 10.46 -5.42 10.47
C GLY A 420 9.35 -6.21 11.15
N LYS A 421 8.39 -5.50 11.75
CA LYS A 421 7.18 -6.07 12.35
C LYS A 421 6.36 -6.82 11.32
N VAL A 422 5.82 -7.98 11.71
CA VAL A 422 5.04 -8.86 10.83
C VAL A 422 3.65 -9.06 11.42
N ALA A 423 2.61 -8.97 10.60
CA ALA A 423 1.28 -9.44 10.98
C ALA A 423 0.98 -10.77 10.27
N ILE A 424 0.38 -11.72 10.99
CA ILE A 424 -0.21 -12.93 10.44
C ILE A 424 -1.72 -12.76 10.53
N LEU A 425 -2.40 -12.82 9.39
CA LEU A 425 -3.85 -12.87 9.29
C LEU A 425 -4.25 -14.27 8.79
N ASP A 426 -4.82 -15.06 9.68
CA ASP A 426 -5.37 -16.37 9.36
C ASP A 426 -6.85 -16.23 8.98
N VAL A 427 -7.16 -16.59 7.74
CA VAL A 427 -8.51 -16.57 7.14
C VAL A 427 -9.04 -17.97 6.84
N ASP A 428 -8.34 -19.01 7.31
CA ASP A 428 -8.86 -20.39 7.34
C ASP A 428 -10.11 -20.48 8.23
N TYR A 429 -10.98 -21.44 7.94
CA TYR A 429 -12.18 -21.65 8.76
C TYR A 429 -11.82 -22.02 10.22
N HIS A 430 -10.69 -22.69 10.44
CA HIS A 430 -10.23 -23.12 11.76
C HIS A 430 -9.27 -22.12 12.39
N HIS A 431 -9.23 -22.11 13.72
CA HIS A 431 -8.29 -21.25 14.44
C HIS A 431 -6.85 -21.71 14.19
N GLY A 432 -5.98 -20.78 13.78
CA GLY A 432 -4.53 -20.99 13.64
C GLY A 432 -3.80 -21.05 14.98
N ASN A 433 -4.15 -22.00 15.84
CA ASN A 433 -3.62 -22.15 17.20
C ASN A 433 -2.10 -22.26 17.26
N GLY A 434 -1.46 -22.86 16.26
CA GLY A 434 0.00 -22.97 16.23
C GLY A 434 0.68 -21.61 16.13
N GLY A 435 0.15 -20.71 15.28
CA GLY A 435 0.67 -19.35 15.17
C GLY A 435 0.50 -18.58 16.49
N GLN A 436 -0.67 -18.72 17.12
CA GLN A 436 -0.95 -18.15 18.43
C GLN A 436 0.05 -18.64 19.49
N ASP A 437 0.24 -19.96 19.63
CA ASP A 437 1.18 -20.55 20.59
C ASP A 437 2.61 -20.02 20.41
N ILE A 438 3.11 -20.02 19.17
CA ILE A 438 4.49 -19.67 18.85
C ILE A 438 4.82 -18.21 19.20
N PHE A 439 3.87 -17.29 19.03
CA PHE A 439 4.07 -15.84 19.23
C PHE A 439 3.34 -15.26 20.44
N TYR A 440 2.68 -16.08 21.27
CA TYR A 440 1.78 -15.62 22.33
C TYR A 440 2.39 -14.60 23.29
N ARG A 441 3.71 -14.69 23.51
CA ARG A 441 4.48 -13.83 24.41
C ARG A 441 5.31 -12.74 23.72
N ARG A 442 5.03 -12.46 22.44
CA ARG A 442 5.84 -11.56 21.60
C ARG A 442 5.01 -10.41 21.02
N SER A 443 5.63 -9.24 20.91
CA SER A 443 5.03 -8.03 20.33
C SER A 443 5.55 -7.65 18.94
N ASP A 444 6.59 -8.32 18.46
CA ASP A 444 7.15 -8.09 17.12
C ASP A 444 6.36 -8.79 16.00
N VAL A 445 5.48 -9.72 16.37
CA VAL A 445 4.51 -10.40 15.49
C VAL A 445 3.10 -10.25 16.04
N LEU A 446 2.19 -9.71 15.24
CA LEU A 446 0.75 -9.71 15.54
C LEU A 446 0.10 -10.95 14.94
N THR A 447 -0.60 -11.76 15.74
CA THR A 447 -1.43 -12.87 15.27
C THR A 447 -2.90 -12.48 15.28
N VAL A 448 -3.57 -12.60 14.13
CA VAL A 448 -5.01 -12.35 13.98
C VAL A 448 -5.66 -13.55 13.30
N SER A 449 -6.74 -14.09 13.85
CA SER A 449 -7.44 -15.23 13.25
C SER A 449 -8.96 -15.03 13.26
N ILE A 450 -9.61 -15.30 12.13
CA ILE A 450 -11.07 -15.29 11.97
C ILE A 450 -11.53 -16.72 11.71
N HIS A 451 -12.24 -17.33 12.64
CA HIS A 451 -12.50 -18.77 12.60
C HIS A 451 -13.88 -19.13 13.19
N GLY A 452 -14.34 -20.36 12.95
CA GLY A 452 -15.50 -20.94 13.62
C GLY A 452 -15.26 -20.99 15.13
N HIS A 453 -16.27 -20.65 15.93
CA HIS A 453 -16.13 -20.60 17.37
C HIS A 453 -15.66 -21.97 17.93
N PRO A 454 -14.64 -22.00 18.82
CA PRO A 454 -14.07 -23.26 19.32
C PRO A 454 -15.08 -24.21 19.98
N ARG A 455 -16.21 -23.72 20.51
CA ARG A 455 -17.28 -24.57 21.04
C ARG A 455 -17.81 -25.64 20.06
N PHE A 456 -17.67 -25.43 18.75
CA PHE A 456 -18.16 -26.36 17.71
C PHE A 456 -17.11 -26.65 16.62
N ALA A 457 -16.05 -25.86 16.51
CA ALA A 457 -15.02 -26.03 15.49
C ALA A 457 -13.66 -26.39 16.12
N TYR A 458 -12.90 -27.24 15.42
CA TYR A 458 -11.52 -27.54 15.76
C TYR A 458 -10.69 -26.24 15.81
N PRO A 459 -9.79 -26.04 16.80
CA PRO A 459 -9.21 -27.02 17.72
C PRO A 459 -9.91 -27.19 19.08
N TYR A 460 -11.10 -26.62 19.27
CA TYR A 460 -11.95 -26.74 20.48
C TYR A 460 -11.44 -26.11 21.78
N PHE A 461 -10.14 -26.11 22.03
CA PHE A 461 -9.55 -25.78 23.33
C PHE A 461 -8.83 -24.43 23.38
N CYS A 462 -8.73 -23.74 22.24
CA CYS A 462 -8.20 -22.39 22.12
C CYS A 462 -8.87 -21.67 20.93
N GLY A 463 -8.59 -20.38 20.78
CA GLY A 463 -9.26 -19.51 19.80
C GLY A 463 -10.40 -18.70 20.42
N PHE A 464 -10.51 -18.66 21.75
CA PHE A 464 -11.49 -17.83 22.42
C PHE A 464 -11.08 -16.35 22.36
N GLU A 465 -12.06 -15.43 22.42
CA GLU A 465 -11.83 -13.98 22.23
C GLU A 465 -11.02 -13.34 23.37
N GLU A 466 -11.00 -13.98 24.53
CA GLU A 466 -10.29 -13.58 25.74
C GLU A 466 -8.77 -13.82 25.66
N GLU A 467 -8.33 -14.68 24.75
CA GLU A 467 -6.91 -15.03 24.58
C GLU A 467 -6.18 -13.91 23.81
N ARG A 468 -5.56 -12.98 24.54
CA ARG A 468 -5.00 -11.73 23.96
C ARG A 468 -3.47 -11.68 23.91
N GLY A 469 -2.81 -12.75 24.31
CA GLY A 469 -1.37 -12.83 24.48
C GLY A 469 -1.01 -12.95 25.96
N GLU A 470 0.28 -12.95 26.27
CA GLU A 470 0.78 -12.98 27.64
C GLU A 470 2.11 -12.22 27.75
N GLY A 471 2.34 -11.51 28.87
CA GLY A 471 3.59 -10.78 29.08
C GLY A 471 3.79 -9.69 28.02
N GLU A 472 4.94 -9.67 27.35
CA GLU A 472 5.21 -8.70 26.27
C GLU A 472 4.29 -8.86 25.06
N GLY A 473 3.65 -10.03 24.89
CA GLY A 473 2.70 -10.29 23.83
C GLY A 473 1.26 -9.86 24.13
N GLU A 474 0.98 -9.33 25.33
CA GLU A 474 -0.37 -8.88 25.69
C GLU A 474 -0.90 -7.83 24.71
N GLY A 475 -2.07 -8.09 24.14
CA GLY A 475 -2.69 -7.27 23.10
C GLY A 475 -2.20 -7.56 21.67
N PHE A 476 -1.22 -8.45 21.47
CA PHE A 476 -0.68 -8.84 20.16
C PHE A 476 -1.20 -10.19 19.63
N ASN A 477 -2.21 -10.76 20.28
CA ASN A 477 -3.07 -11.81 19.72
C ASN A 477 -4.52 -11.32 19.62
N LEU A 478 -5.17 -11.52 18.48
CA LEU A 478 -6.58 -11.21 18.26
C LEU A 478 -7.32 -12.40 17.64
N ASN A 479 -8.14 -13.07 18.46
CA ASN A 479 -9.09 -14.07 18.00
C ASN A 479 -10.45 -13.43 17.69
N ILE A 480 -11.04 -13.81 16.56
CA ILE A 480 -12.38 -13.42 16.16
C ILE A 480 -13.21 -14.69 15.90
N PRO A 481 -13.67 -15.38 16.96
CA PRO A 481 -14.52 -16.56 16.83
C PRO A 481 -15.92 -16.17 16.34
N LEU A 482 -16.43 -16.86 15.31
CA LEU A 482 -17.72 -16.58 14.68
C LEU A 482 -18.71 -17.74 14.84
N PRO A 483 -20.03 -17.47 14.79
CA PRO A 483 -21.05 -18.51 14.89
C PRO A 483 -21.03 -19.50 13.72
N GLU A 484 -21.76 -20.60 13.87
CA GLU A 484 -21.79 -21.71 12.90
C GLU A 484 -22.36 -21.30 11.53
N ALA A 485 -23.25 -20.30 11.49
CA ALA A 485 -23.83 -19.79 10.25
C ALA A 485 -23.35 -18.37 9.94
N VAL A 486 -22.40 -18.27 9.00
CA VAL A 486 -21.84 -17.01 8.51
C VAL A 486 -21.93 -16.95 6.98
N ASP A 487 -22.39 -15.80 6.50
CA ASP A 487 -22.37 -15.43 5.08
C ASP A 487 -21.21 -14.47 4.80
N GLY A 488 -20.98 -14.17 3.52
CA GLY A 488 -19.90 -13.28 3.12
C GLY A 488 -20.00 -11.87 3.70
N GLU A 489 -21.19 -11.33 3.96
CA GLU A 489 -21.34 -9.99 4.53
C GLU A 489 -20.89 -9.95 5.99
N LYS A 490 -21.37 -10.89 6.80
CA LYS A 490 -20.96 -11.04 8.20
C LYS A 490 -19.46 -11.31 8.30
N TYR A 491 -18.92 -12.19 7.46
CA TYR A 491 -17.48 -12.46 7.41
C TYR A 491 -16.68 -11.17 7.14
N ARG A 492 -17.12 -10.34 6.18
CA ARG A 492 -16.44 -9.08 5.87
C ARG A 492 -16.45 -8.05 6.99
N LYS A 493 -17.49 -8.04 7.84
CA LYS A 493 -17.49 -7.18 9.05
C LYS A 493 -16.36 -7.59 10.01
N SER A 494 -16.16 -8.89 10.18
CA SER A 494 -15.06 -9.47 10.97
C SER A 494 -13.70 -9.24 10.31
N LEU A 495 -13.58 -9.43 9.00
CA LEU A 495 -12.37 -9.10 8.25
C LEU A 495 -12.02 -7.62 8.38
N ALA A 496 -12.99 -6.71 8.28
CA ALA A 496 -12.75 -5.29 8.50
C ALA A 496 -12.23 -4.99 9.92
N ARG A 497 -12.69 -5.71 10.95
CA ARG A 497 -12.16 -5.61 12.32
C ARG A 497 -10.70 -6.08 12.39
N ALA A 498 -10.40 -7.22 11.77
CA ALA A 498 -9.03 -7.74 11.69
C ALA A 498 -8.08 -6.78 10.97
N LEU A 499 -8.47 -6.28 9.80
CA LEU A 499 -7.67 -5.37 8.99
C LEU A 499 -7.38 -4.05 9.74
N ARG A 500 -8.37 -3.48 10.45
CA ARG A 500 -8.13 -2.30 11.31
C ARG A 500 -7.06 -2.55 12.36
N ARG A 501 -7.11 -3.70 13.04
CA ARG A 501 -6.09 -4.07 14.05
C ARG A 501 -4.70 -4.21 13.42
N ILE A 502 -4.63 -4.73 12.20
CA ILE A 502 -3.38 -4.85 11.42
C ILE A 502 -2.85 -3.46 11.03
N GLU A 503 -3.72 -2.56 10.58
CA GLU A 503 -3.33 -1.16 10.29
C GLU A 503 -2.79 -0.46 11.54
N GLU A 504 -3.45 -0.60 12.69
CA GLU A 504 -3.02 -0.05 13.98
C GLU A 504 -1.64 -0.57 14.42
N PHE A 505 -1.32 -1.83 14.10
CA PHE A 505 0.00 -2.42 14.40
C PHE A 505 1.13 -1.87 13.52
N GLN A 506 0.80 -1.34 12.34
CA GLN A 506 1.74 -0.84 11.33
C GLN A 506 2.86 -1.85 11.01
N PRO A 507 2.53 -3.08 10.57
CA PRO A 507 3.53 -4.05 10.16
C PRO A 507 4.22 -3.62 8.86
N GLN A 508 5.44 -4.13 8.64
CA GLN A 508 6.15 -4.00 7.37
C GLN A 508 5.77 -5.14 6.40
N PHE A 509 5.32 -6.28 6.91
CA PHE A 509 4.94 -7.45 6.12
C PHE A 509 3.64 -8.05 6.64
N LEU A 510 2.81 -8.56 5.73
CA LEU A 510 1.59 -9.28 6.08
C LEU A 510 1.65 -10.71 5.51
N ILE A 511 1.45 -11.68 6.38
CA ILE A 511 1.30 -13.10 6.02
C ILE A 511 -0.18 -13.45 6.09
N ILE A 512 -0.67 -14.10 5.04
CA ILE A 512 -2.05 -14.60 4.97
C ILE A 512 -2.01 -16.13 5.04
N GLY A 513 -2.54 -16.69 6.12
CA GLY A 513 -2.91 -18.11 6.18
C GLY A 513 -4.20 -18.30 5.40
N LEU A 514 -4.09 -18.74 4.14
CA LEU A 514 -5.24 -18.83 3.22
C LEU A 514 -5.85 -20.23 3.25
N GLY A 515 -6.87 -20.41 4.08
CA GLY A 515 -7.83 -21.49 3.93
C GLY A 515 -8.95 -21.12 2.95
N LEU A 516 -9.41 -22.11 2.18
CA LEU A 516 -10.57 -21.95 1.27
C LEU A 516 -11.79 -22.73 1.77
N ASP A 517 -11.73 -23.26 2.98
CA ASP A 517 -12.80 -23.97 3.70
C ASP A 517 -13.90 -23.09 4.31
N PRO A 518 -13.81 -21.74 4.35
CA PRO A 518 -15.01 -20.90 4.50
C PRO A 518 -16.04 -21.04 3.38
N ALA A 519 -15.66 -21.68 2.26
CA ALA A 519 -16.48 -21.76 1.06
C ALA A 519 -17.77 -22.55 1.26
N LYS A 520 -18.83 -22.11 0.58
CA LYS A 520 -20.12 -22.81 0.57
C LYS A 520 -19.96 -24.28 0.17
N GLY A 521 -20.36 -25.17 1.07
CA GLY A 521 -20.39 -26.62 0.87
C GLY A 521 -19.02 -27.29 0.98
N ASP A 522 -18.02 -26.63 1.56
CA ASP A 522 -16.80 -27.30 1.98
C ASP A 522 -17.11 -28.33 3.08
N PRO A 523 -16.50 -29.54 3.05
CA PRO A 523 -16.81 -30.58 4.03
C PRO A 523 -16.29 -30.30 5.45
N THR A 524 -15.37 -29.35 5.64
CA THR A 524 -14.80 -29.06 6.97
C THR A 524 -15.24 -27.72 7.55
N GLY A 525 -16.06 -26.96 6.83
CA GLY A 525 -16.55 -25.65 7.26
C GLY A 525 -18.05 -25.51 7.04
N THR A 526 -18.74 -24.77 7.92
CA THR A 526 -20.20 -24.61 7.86
C THR A 526 -20.64 -23.30 7.18
N TRP A 527 -19.69 -22.45 6.80
CA TRP A 527 -19.98 -21.14 6.23
C TRP A 527 -20.35 -21.20 4.75
N SER A 528 -20.86 -20.07 4.24
CA SER A 528 -21.46 -19.99 2.91
C SER A 528 -20.76 -19.03 1.95
N LEU A 529 -19.45 -18.79 2.13
CA LEU A 529 -18.72 -17.85 1.29
C LEU A 529 -18.70 -18.32 -0.18
N THR A 530 -18.99 -17.39 -1.07
CA THR A 530 -19.00 -17.60 -2.51
C THR A 530 -17.71 -17.07 -3.13
N MET A 531 -17.49 -17.37 -4.41
CA MET A 531 -16.38 -16.82 -5.19
C MET A 531 -16.32 -15.29 -5.15
N LYS A 532 -17.48 -14.61 -5.14
CA LYS A 532 -17.55 -13.14 -5.01
C LYS A 532 -17.01 -12.67 -3.67
N ASP A 533 -17.29 -13.41 -2.61
CA ASP A 533 -16.84 -13.07 -1.25
C ASP A 533 -15.32 -13.25 -1.13
N PHE A 534 -14.73 -14.29 -1.72
CA PHE A 534 -13.27 -14.44 -1.78
C PHE A 534 -12.60 -13.30 -2.54
N ALA A 535 -13.17 -12.85 -3.66
CA ALA A 535 -12.66 -11.69 -4.39
C ALA A 535 -12.74 -10.40 -3.55
N GLU A 536 -13.84 -10.18 -2.85
CA GLU A 536 -14.01 -9.03 -1.96
C GLU A 536 -13.01 -9.06 -0.79
N ASN A 537 -12.85 -10.23 -0.15
CA ASN A 537 -11.89 -10.43 0.94
C ASN A 537 -10.45 -10.15 0.46
N GLY A 538 -10.08 -10.70 -0.69
CA GLY A 538 -8.78 -10.44 -1.32
C GLY A 538 -8.57 -8.95 -1.58
N ARG A 539 -9.59 -8.25 -2.07
CA ARG A 539 -9.51 -6.81 -2.34
C ARG A 539 -9.36 -5.97 -1.08
N MET A 540 -10.09 -6.28 -0.01
CA MET A 540 -9.92 -5.63 1.29
C MET A 540 -8.50 -5.82 1.84
N ILE A 541 -7.93 -7.03 1.72
CA ILE A 541 -6.55 -7.32 2.14
C ILE A 541 -5.53 -6.59 1.26
N GLY A 542 -5.70 -6.63 -0.06
CA GLY A 542 -4.81 -5.95 -1.01
C GLY A 542 -4.80 -4.43 -0.82
N ALA A 543 -5.93 -3.84 -0.42
CA ALA A 543 -6.08 -2.42 -0.16
C ALA A 543 -5.21 -1.90 1.00
N LEU A 544 -4.66 -2.79 1.84
CA LEU A 544 -3.66 -2.40 2.85
C LEU A 544 -2.33 -1.97 2.23
N GLY A 545 -2.01 -2.40 1.00
CA GLY A 545 -0.78 -2.05 0.31
C GLY A 545 0.51 -2.64 0.89
N LEU A 546 0.38 -3.56 1.85
CA LEU A 546 1.50 -4.25 2.46
C LEU A 546 2.11 -5.27 1.49
N PRO A 547 3.41 -5.57 1.58
CA PRO A 547 3.97 -6.77 0.97
C PRO A 547 3.33 -8.04 1.58
N LEU A 548 2.78 -8.90 0.72
CA LEU A 548 1.97 -10.06 1.08
C LEU A 548 2.67 -11.39 0.79
N VAL A 549 2.84 -12.21 1.82
CA VAL A 549 3.10 -13.65 1.65
C VAL A 549 1.81 -14.39 1.92
N VAL A 550 1.24 -15.01 0.90
CA VAL A 550 0.05 -15.86 1.03
C VAL A 550 0.52 -17.31 1.11
N ILE A 551 0.07 -18.06 2.11
CA ILE A 551 0.46 -19.44 2.35
C ILE A 551 -0.81 -20.28 2.38
N GLN A 552 -0.86 -21.33 1.55
CA GLN A 552 -2.05 -22.19 1.47
C GLN A 552 -2.22 -23.03 2.75
N GLU A 553 -3.41 -22.95 3.35
CA GLU A 553 -3.83 -23.78 4.49
C GLU A 553 -4.92 -24.78 4.03
N GLY A 554 -6.13 -24.72 4.59
CA GLY A 554 -7.25 -25.63 4.33
C GLY A 554 -8.03 -25.37 3.04
N GLY A 555 -9.25 -25.91 2.97
CA GLY A 555 -10.12 -25.94 1.79
C GLY A 555 -10.06 -27.26 1.02
N TYR A 556 -11.17 -27.97 0.97
CA TYR A 556 -11.22 -29.39 0.60
C TYR A 556 -12.26 -29.70 -0.47
N ARG A 557 -13.15 -28.74 -0.81
CA ARG A 557 -14.04 -28.86 -1.96
C ARG A 557 -13.34 -28.59 -3.28
N THR A 558 -12.77 -29.65 -3.86
CA THR A 558 -11.94 -29.60 -5.08
C THR A 558 -12.61 -28.95 -6.31
N GLN A 559 -13.95 -29.00 -6.43
CA GLN A 559 -14.69 -28.44 -7.57
C GLN A 559 -14.69 -26.90 -7.58
N THR A 560 -14.60 -26.27 -6.41
CA THR A 560 -14.64 -24.80 -6.26
C THR A 560 -13.30 -24.20 -5.87
N LEU A 561 -12.36 -25.02 -5.36
CA LEU A 561 -11.09 -24.61 -4.78
C LEU A 561 -10.29 -23.65 -5.68
N GLY A 562 -9.99 -24.05 -6.93
CA GLY A 562 -9.20 -23.21 -7.83
C GLY A 562 -9.90 -21.92 -8.25
N LYS A 563 -11.24 -21.91 -8.35
CA LYS A 563 -12.03 -20.71 -8.68
C LYS A 563 -12.00 -19.71 -7.52
N ASN A 564 -12.15 -20.20 -6.29
CA ASN A 564 -12.08 -19.37 -5.08
C ASN A 564 -10.68 -18.77 -4.89
N ALA A 565 -9.62 -19.57 -5.08
CA ALA A 565 -8.24 -19.10 -5.04
C ALA A 565 -7.98 -18.00 -6.08
N LEU A 566 -8.34 -18.23 -7.35
CA LEU A 566 -8.15 -17.24 -8.40
C LEU A 566 -8.95 -15.95 -8.14
N ALA A 567 -10.19 -16.07 -7.63
CA ALA A 567 -11.01 -14.93 -7.26
C ALA A 567 -10.37 -14.11 -6.13
N PHE A 568 -9.88 -14.77 -5.08
CA PHE A 568 -9.13 -14.13 -4.00
C PHE A 568 -7.94 -13.34 -4.54
N PHE A 569 -7.08 -13.96 -5.35
CA PHE A 569 -5.89 -13.28 -5.87
C PHE A 569 -6.19 -12.18 -6.89
N ARG A 570 -7.26 -12.29 -7.68
CA ARG A 570 -7.76 -11.16 -8.48
C ARG A 570 -8.17 -10.00 -7.60
N GLY A 571 -8.91 -10.29 -6.53
CA GLY A 571 -9.24 -9.33 -5.49
C GLY A 571 -7.99 -8.67 -4.90
N VAL A 572 -7.00 -9.45 -4.47
CA VAL A 572 -5.73 -8.92 -3.93
C VAL A 572 -5.03 -8.02 -4.94
N ALA A 573 -4.91 -8.45 -6.19
CA ALA A 573 -4.28 -7.65 -7.24
C ALA A 573 -5.04 -6.34 -7.50
N GLU A 574 -6.37 -6.39 -7.56
CA GLU A 574 -7.23 -5.21 -7.63
C GLU A 574 -7.05 -4.29 -6.43
N GLY A 575 -7.01 -4.84 -5.21
CA GLY A 575 -6.84 -4.08 -3.98
C GLY A 575 -5.46 -3.41 -3.89
N VAL A 576 -4.40 -4.11 -4.31
CA VAL A 576 -3.04 -3.52 -4.37
C VAL A 576 -2.96 -2.44 -5.44
N ALA A 577 -3.59 -2.64 -6.60
CA ALA A 577 -3.70 -1.61 -7.63
C ALA A 577 -4.48 -0.39 -7.09
N GLN A 578 -5.63 -0.63 -6.47
CA GLN A 578 -6.45 0.40 -5.81
C GLN A 578 -5.72 1.10 -4.67
N TRP A 579 -4.89 0.42 -3.88
CA TRP A 579 -4.06 1.08 -2.86
C TRP A 579 -2.99 1.94 -3.53
N ALA A 580 -2.34 1.39 -4.56
CA ALA A 580 -1.34 2.12 -5.31
C ALA A 580 -1.96 3.39 -5.89
N ASP A 581 -3.18 3.31 -6.42
CA ASP A 581 -3.94 4.39 -7.04
C ASP A 581 -4.68 5.27 -6.01
N GLY A 582 -5.03 4.71 -4.85
CA GLY A 582 -5.91 5.25 -3.82
C GLY A 582 -5.22 6.00 -2.69
N ARG A 583 -3.89 6.15 -2.74
CA ARG A 583 -3.23 7.29 -2.05
C ARG A 583 -3.80 8.65 -2.49
N HIS A 584 -4.71 8.67 -3.49
CA HIS A 584 -5.52 9.80 -3.92
C HIS A 584 -6.82 10.04 -3.10
N ALA A 585 -7.05 9.35 -1.97
CA ALA A 585 -8.07 9.76 -0.98
C ALA A 585 -7.66 9.35 0.44
N HIS A 586 -6.73 10.09 1.07
CA HIS A 586 -6.35 9.81 2.46
C HIS A 586 -7.47 10.22 3.45
N HIS A 587 -8.24 9.23 3.91
CA HIS A 587 -8.92 9.26 5.20
C HIS A 587 -8.19 8.33 6.19
N HIS A 588 -6.96 8.66 6.58
CA HIS A 588 -6.41 8.07 7.81
C HIS A 588 -7.23 8.64 8.97
N ARG A 589 -8.02 7.82 9.67
CA ARG A 589 -8.62 8.24 10.95
C ARG A 589 -7.52 8.19 12.01
N VAL A 590 -7.31 9.27 12.76
CA VAL A 590 -6.49 9.22 13.98
C VAL A 590 -7.25 8.42 15.04
N HIS A 591 -6.72 7.24 15.41
CA HIS A 591 -7.23 6.38 16.48
C HIS A 591 -6.75 6.88 17.85
N GLY A 592 -7.47 6.53 18.93
CA GLY A 592 -7.12 6.95 20.29
C GLY A 592 -7.32 8.46 20.54
N VAL A 593 -8.18 9.12 19.75
CA VAL A 593 -8.59 10.50 20.00
C VAL A 593 -9.89 10.51 20.80
N THR A 594 -9.84 11.09 21.98
CA THR A 594 -11.02 11.40 22.80
C THR A 594 -11.40 12.85 22.51
N PHE A 595 -12.69 13.08 22.25
CA PHE A 595 -13.18 14.44 22.09
C PHE A 595 -13.89 14.91 23.35
N ARG A 596 -13.76 16.20 23.65
CA ARG A 596 -14.47 16.83 24.76
C ARG A 596 -14.77 18.30 24.47
N ASP A 597 -15.75 18.83 25.17
CA ASP A 597 -16.14 20.24 25.19
C ASP A 597 -15.99 20.87 26.58
N THR A 598 -15.75 20.06 27.62
CA THR A 598 -15.37 20.57 28.94
C THR A 598 -13.98 21.18 28.89
N ILE A 599 -13.85 22.47 29.21
CA ILE A 599 -12.59 23.20 29.27
C ILE A 599 -12.10 23.29 30.70
N VAL A 600 -10.81 23.03 30.93
CA VAL A 600 -10.16 23.06 32.24
C VAL A 600 -9.04 24.10 32.28
N PRO A 601 -8.63 24.62 33.45
CA PRO A 601 -7.57 25.63 33.56
C PRO A 601 -6.26 25.26 32.85
N GLU A 602 -5.93 23.97 32.79
CA GLU A 602 -4.73 23.47 32.11
C GLU A 602 -4.77 23.62 30.58
N ASP A 603 -5.94 23.89 29.99
CA ASP A 603 -6.11 24.00 28.55
C ASP A 603 -5.52 25.28 27.97
N GLY A 604 -5.46 26.39 28.71
CA GLY A 604 -4.84 27.63 28.24
C GLY A 604 -3.38 27.38 27.80
N PRO A 605 -2.52 26.89 28.70
CA PRO A 605 -1.15 26.53 28.35
C PRO A 605 -1.03 25.40 27.31
N ARG A 606 -2.00 24.49 27.22
CA ARG A 606 -2.01 23.41 26.21
C ARG A 606 -2.33 23.94 24.81
N VAL A 607 -3.31 24.83 24.70
CA VAL A 607 -3.67 25.52 23.46
C VAL A 607 -2.50 26.39 23.01
N ARG A 608 -1.89 27.18 23.92
CA ARG A 608 -0.68 27.96 23.64
C ARG A 608 0.41 27.11 22.96
N ARG A 609 0.79 25.99 23.59
CA ARG A 609 1.79 25.07 23.04
C ARG A 609 1.39 24.47 21.69
N LEU A 610 0.10 24.16 21.52
CA LEU A 610 -0.42 23.56 20.30
C LEU A 610 -0.39 24.55 19.12
N VAL A 611 -0.80 25.81 19.32
CA VAL A 611 -0.77 26.81 18.25
C VAL A 611 0.66 27.19 17.88
N ASP A 612 1.53 27.33 18.89
CA ASP A 612 2.95 27.64 18.71
C ASP A 612 3.67 26.57 17.86
N ILE A 613 3.51 25.28 18.20
CA ILE A 613 4.14 24.18 17.47
C ILE A 613 3.61 24.01 16.03
N THR A 614 2.45 24.56 15.70
CA THR A 614 1.97 24.50 14.31
C THR A 614 2.81 25.37 13.36
N GLY A 615 3.50 26.39 13.88
CA GLY A 615 4.29 27.34 13.09
C GLY A 615 3.47 28.29 12.23
N PHE A 616 2.14 28.31 12.38
CA PHE A 616 1.24 29.21 11.64
C PHE A 616 0.90 30.49 12.39
N PHE A 617 0.96 30.51 13.72
CA PHE A 617 0.55 31.65 14.52
C PHE A 617 1.76 32.51 14.86
N ASN A 618 1.61 33.84 14.77
CA ASN A 618 2.61 34.78 15.25
C ASN A 618 2.55 34.88 16.80
N PRO A 619 3.56 35.45 17.48
CA PRO A 619 3.59 35.49 18.94
C PRO A 619 2.35 36.12 19.60
N GLU A 620 1.82 37.21 19.02
CA GLU A 620 0.62 37.88 19.55
C GLU A 620 -0.63 37.01 19.36
N GLU A 621 -0.73 36.29 18.24
CA GLU A 621 -1.81 35.31 18.04
C GLU A 621 -1.67 34.12 18.98
N VAL A 622 -0.46 33.66 19.31
CA VAL A 622 -0.27 32.60 20.31
C VAL A 622 -0.79 33.04 21.68
N ASP A 623 -0.56 34.29 22.07
CA ASP A 623 -1.06 34.88 23.32
C ASP A 623 -2.59 34.96 23.32
N VAL A 624 -3.19 35.48 22.24
CA VAL A 624 -4.65 35.56 22.10
C VAL A 624 -5.31 34.17 22.17
N ALA A 625 -4.66 33.09 21.68
CA ALA A 625 -5.17 31.72 21.78
C ALA A 625 -5.47 31.31 23.22
N GLU A 626 -4.52 31.63 24.09
CA GLU A 626 -4.55 31.31 25.51
C GLU A 626 -5.54 32.22 26.25
N GLU A 627 -5.57 33.50 25.91
CA GLU A 627 -6.53 34.46 26.46
C GLU A 627 -7.98 34.07 26.19
N LEU A 628 -8.31 33.60 24.97
CA LEU A 628 -9.66 33.14 24.63
C LEU A 628 -10.12 31.96 25.49
N VAL A 629 -9.20 31.04 25.83
CA VAL A 629 -9.49 29.93 26.75
C VAL A 629 -9.71 30.47 28.17
N GLY A 630 -8.87 31.41 28.61
CA GLY A 630 -9.01 32.08 29.90
C GLY A 630 -10.34 32.83 30.04
N GLU A 631 -10.77 33.53 28.99
CA GLU A 631 -12.05 34.25 28.97
C GLU A 631 -13.24 33.30 29.06
N TYR A 632 -13.20 32.17 28.35
CA TYR A 632 -14.23 31.13 28.49
C TYR A 632 -14.27 30.54 29.90
N LEU A 633 -13.11 30.27 30.51
CA LEU A 633 -13.05 29.78 31.89
C LEU A 633 -13.61 30.80 32.90
N ALA A 634 -13.45 32.10 32.64
CA ALA A 634 -13.94 33.15 33.52
C ALA A 634 -15.45 33.42 33.37
N LYS A 635 -15.98 33.36 32.14
CA LYS A 635 -17.36 33.82 31.82
C LYS A 635 -18.29 32.70 31.34
N GLY A 636 -17.79 31.50 31.06
CA GLY A 636 -18.53 30.41 30.44
C GLY A 636 -19.17 30.84 29.12
N ASP A 637 -20.45 30.48 28.91
CA ASP A 637 -21.21 30.81 27.71
C ASP A 637 -21.35 32.33 27.46
N ALA A 638 -21.25 33.15 28.52
CA ALA A 638 -21.30 34.61 28.38
C ALA A 638 -20.04 35.21 27.72
N SER A 639 -18.97 34.42 27.54
CA SER A 639 -17.79 34.82 26.74
C SER A 639 -18.09 34.94 25.25
N GLY A 640 -19.12 34.25 24.75
CA GLY A 640 -19.41 34.13 23.32
C GLY A 640 -18.52 33.12 22.58
N TYR A 641 -17.47 32.59 23.21
CA TYR A 641 -16.58 31.58 22.64
C TYR A 641 -17.02 30.17 23.04
N ASN A 642 -16.90 29.23 22.11
CA ASN A 642 -17.18 27.82 22.33
C ASN A 642 -16.00 27.01 21.83
N PHE A 643 -15.64 25.98 22.57
CA PHE A 643 -14.49 25.15 22.28
C PHE A 643 -14.88 23.69 22.08
N PHE A 644 -14.17 23.02 21.19
CA PHE A 644 -14.20 21.58 21.07
C PHE A 644 -12.79 21.04 20.90
N MET A 645 -12.38 20.18 21.83
CA MET A 645 -11.02 19.70 22.01
C MET A 645 -10.91 18.24 21.57
N ALA A 646 -9.75 17.89 21.02
CA ALA A 646 -9.36 16.53 20.68
C ALA A 646 -8.09 16.17 21.45
N ASP A 647 -8.18 15.24 22.40
CA ASP A 647 -7.04 14.71 23.13
C ASP A 647 -6.62 13.35 22.59
N HIS A 648 -5.31 13.13 22.48
CA HIS A 648 -4.72 11.85 22.15
C HIS A 648 -3.83 11.39 23.31
N TYR A 649 -4.24 10.31 24.00
CA TYR A 649 -3.55 9.77 25.19
C TYR A 649 -3.13 10.84 26.22
N GLY A 650 -4.03 11.77 26.53
CA GLY A 650 -3.81 12.83 27.52
C GLY A 650 -3.05 14.07 27.02
N ARG A 651 -2.72 14.14 25.73
CA ARG A 651 -2.13 15.32 25.08
C ARG A 651 -3.13 15.96 24.12
N LEU A 652 -3.21 17.29 24.11
CA LEU A 652 -4.08 18.01 23.18
C LEU A 652 -3.56 17.86 21.75
N ALA A 653 -4.32 17.15 20.91
CA ALA A 653 -4.00 16.82 19.53
C ALA A 653 -4.60 17.81 18.51
N GLY A 654 -5.67 18.50 18.90
CA GLY A 654 -6.27 19.56 18.11
C GLY A 654 -7.43 20.23 18.85
N TYR A 655 -7.83 21.41 18.39
CA TYR A 655 -9.02 22.09 18.89
C TYR A 655 -9.66 22.96 17.82
N VAL A 656 -10.90 23.35 18.07
CA VAL A 656 -11.63 24.36 17.31
C VAL A 656 -12.33 25.32 18.28
N CYS A 657 -12.28 26.61 17.97
CA CYS A 657 -12.93 27.71 18.68
C CYS A 657 -13.90 28.42 17.72
N PHE A 658 -15.15 28.61 18.15
CA PHE A 658 -16.21 29.25 17.35
C PHE A 658 -17.20 30.01 18.24
N GLY A 659 -17.96 30.93 17.68
CA GLY A 659 -18.94 31.72 18.46
C GLY A 659 -19.93 32.48 17.61
N LEU A 660 -21.03 32.94 18.22
CA LEU A 660 -22.04 33.76 17.56
C LEU A 660 -21.46 35.14 17.28
N ILE A 661 -21.59 35.63 16.06
CA ILE A 661 -21.17 37.00 15.72
C ILE A 661 -22.14 37.97 16.44
N PRO A 662 -21.64 38.83 17.35
CA PRO A 662 -22.50 39.73 18.10
C PRO A 662 -23.35 40.62 17.18
N GLY A 663 -24.63 40.76 17.51
CA GLY A 663 -25.58 41.54 16.72
C GLY A 663 -26.11 40.83 15.46
N THR A 664 -25.77 39.56 15.23
CA THR A 664 -26.34 38.76 14.13
C THR A 664 -27.41 37.79 14.62
N ALA A 665 -28.37 37.46 13.76
CA ALA A 665 -29.46 36.54 14.11
C ALA A 665 -29.03 35.07 14.13
N SER A 666 -28.07 34.67 13.28
CA SER A 666 -27.68 33.26 13.10
C SER A 666 -26.32 33.08 12.41
N SER A 667 -25.43 34.07 12.45
CA SER A 667 -24.10 33.99 11.83
C SER A 667 -23.04 33.73 12.89
N TYR A 668 -22.14 32.80 12.62
CA TYR A 668 -21.09 32.37 13.54
C TYR A 668 -19.72 32.58 12.92
N ASP A 669 -18.75 32.94 13.74
CA ASP A 669 -17.34 32.90 13.37
C ASP A 669 -16.73 31.57 13.79
N LEU A 670 -15.97 30.96 12.88
CA LEU A 670 -14.95 29.99 13.25
C LEU A 670 -13.68 30.80 13.55
N TYR A 671 -13.45 31.11 14.82
CA TYR A 671 -12.28 31.90 15.22
C TYR A 671 -11.01 31.17 14.82
N TRP A 672 -10.68 30.04 15.48
CA TRP A 672 -9.48 29.26 15.16
C TRP A 672 -9.71 27.77 15.14
N ILE A 673 -8.91 27.09 14.32
CA ILE A 673 -8.77 25.64 14.31
C ILE A 673 -7.29 25.31 14.22
N ALA A 674 -6.80 24.48 15.14
CA ALA A 674 -5.42 24.04 15.12
C ALA A 674 -5.35 22.53 15.35
N VAL A 675 -4.42 21.88 14.65
CA VAL A 675 -4.15 20.46 14.77
C VAL A 675 -2.65 20.29 14.89
N HIS A 676 -2.21 19.48 15.85
CA HIS A 676 -0.81 19.21 16.08
C HIS A 676 -0.18 18.61 14.82
N PRO A 677 1.06 18.99 14.42
CA PRO A 677 1.69 18.54 13.19
C PRO A 677 1.63 17.02 12.96
N ASP A 678 1.82 16.22 14.01
CA ASP A 678 1.73 14.75 13.96
C ASP A 678 0.37 14.19 13.53
N PHE A 679 -0.70 14.98 13.63
CA PHE A 679 -2.08 14.59 13.29
C PHE A 679 -2.67 15.37 12.09
N GLN A 680 -1.91 16.29 11.51
CA GLN A 680 -2.30 17.01 10.30
C GLN A 680 -2.41 16.06 9.10
N SER A 681 -3.30 16.38 8.15
CA SER A 681 -3.58 15.54 6.97
C SER A 681 -4.08 14.11 7.28
N ARG A 682 -4.50 13.84 8.52
CA ARG A 682 -5.10 12.58 8.99
C ARG A 682 -6.57 12.77 9.41
N GLY A 683 -7.29 13.66 8.74
CA GLY A 683 -8.73 13.87 8.96
C GLY A 683 -9.16 14.45 10.31
N LEU A 684 -8.26 14.71 11.27
CA LEU A 684 -8.61 15.25 12.59
C LEU A 684 -9.20 16.66 12.50
N GLY A 685 -8.59 17.55 11.70
CA GLY A 685 -9.12 18.89 11.46
C GLY A 685 -10.53 18.87 10.86
N ARG A 686 -10.80 17.94 9.93
CA ARG A 686 -12.14 17.77 9.35
C ARG A 686 -13.16 17.31 10.39
N ARG A 687 -12.77 16.41 11.32
CA ARG A 687 -13.65 15.95 12.41
C ARG A 687 -13.98 17.09 13.39
N LEU A 688 -12.99 17.89 13.77
CA LEU A 688 -13.17 19.08 14.59
C LEU A 688 -14.12 20.08 13.91
N LEU A 689 -13.91 20.36 12.64
CA LEU A 689 -14.73 21.30 11.87
C LEU A 689 -16.17 20.81 11.69
N VAL A 690 -16.37 19.54 11.34
CA VAL A 690 -17.72 18.93 11.21
C VAL A 690 -18.47 18.98 12.54
N GLU A 691 -17.79 18.78 13.66
CA GLU A 691 -18.44 18.89 14.96
C GLU A 691 -18.80 20.34 15.30
N ALA A 692 -17.91 21.31 15.02
CA ALA A 692 -18.24 22.72 15.17
C ALA A 692 -19.47 23.10 14.33
N GLU A 693 -19.51 22.67 13.06
CA GLU A 693 -20.68 22.86 12.18
C GLU A 693 -21.97 22.26 12.78
N ARG A 694 -21.89 21.04 13.33
CA ARG A 694 -23.02 20.37 13.97
C ARG A 694 -23.53 21.16 15.19
N ARG A 695 -22.61 21.66 16.01
CA ARG A 695 -22.93 22.45 17.22
C ARG A 695 -23.53 23.80 16.86
N ILE A 696 -22.94 24.51 15.90
CA ILE A 696 -23.47 25.78 15.39
C ILE A 696 -24.89 25.60 14.85
N LYS A 697 -25.13 24.54 14.05
CA LYS A 697 -26.47 24.23 13.54
C LYS A 697 -27.46 23.92 14.66
N ALA A 698 -27.04 23.16 15.68
CA ALA A 698 -27.87 22.86 16.84
C ALA A 698 -28.22 24.12 17.66
N ALA A 699 -27.33 25.12 17.67
CA ALA A 699 -27.54 26.43 18.28
C ALA A 699 -28.31 27.44 17.38
N GLY A 700 -28.92 26.97 16.29
CA GLY A 700 -29.71 27.81 15.37
C GLY A 700 -28.90 28.62 14.37
N GLY A 701 -27.59 28.37 14.24
CA GLY A 701 -26.73 29.00 13.25
C GLY A 701 -27.05 28.57 11.82
N SER A 702 -27.07 29.54 10.90
CA SER A 702 -27.34 29.34 9.48
C SER A 702 -26.11 29.52 8.58
N ARG A 703 -25.09 30.27 9.06
CA ARG A 703 -23.86 30.57 8.31
C ARG A 703 -22.64 30.55 9.23
N ILE A 704 -21.52 30.08 8.68
CA ILE A 704 -20.21 30.13 9.34
C ILE A 704 -19.26 30.95 8.48
N TYR A 705 -18.64 31.95 9.08
CA TYR A 705 -17.59 32.77 8.49
C TYR A 705 -16.23 32.33 9.03
N VAL A 706 -15.22 32.35 8.16
CA VAL A 706 -13.85 31.99 8.50
C VAL A 706 -12.88 32.95 7.85
N ASP A 707 -11.96 33.46 8.66
CA ASP A 707 -10.97 34.43 8.25
C ASP A 707 -9.58 33.79 8.17
N THR A 708 -8.84 34.07 7.10
CA THR A 708 -7.46 33.57 6.97
C THR A 708 -6.58 34.49 6.12
N SER A 709 -5.27 34.48 6.36
CA SER A 709 -4.29 35.29 5.64
C SER A 709 -4.12 34.85 4.18
N GLN A 710 -3.72 35.78 3.31
CA GLN A 710 -3.37 35.52 1.91
C GLN A 710 -1.92 35.09 1.69
N ARG A 711 -1.06 35.11 2.73
CA ARG A 711 0.32 34.63 2.63
C ARG A 711 0.38 33.21 2.08
N VAL A 712 1.48 32.90 1.40
CA VAL A 712 1.73 31.60 0.76
C VAL A 712 1.64 30.45 1.77
N GLN A 713 2.11 30.67 3.01
CA GLN A 713 2.06 29.65 4.06
C GLN A 713 0.63 29.16 4.36
N TYR A 714 -0.40 30.02 4.29
CA TYR A 714 -1.79 29.63 4.56
C TYR A 714 -2.52 29.04 3.34
N ALA A 715 -1.82 28.78 2.22
CA ALA A 715 -2.43 28.17 1.05
C ALA A 715 -3.08 26.80 1.35
N SER A 716 -2.44 26.00 2.21
CA SER A 716 -3.00 24.72 2.68
C SER A 716 -4.25 24.90 3.52
N THR A 717 -4.30 25.96 4.34
CA THR A 717 -5.46 26.29 5.19
C THR A 717 -6.66 26.72 4.35
N ARG A 718 -6.44 27.53 3.31
CA ARG A 718 -7.46 27.91 2.32
C ARG A 718 -8.01 26.70 1.57
N ALA A 719 -7.12 25.84 1.05
CA ALA A 719 -7.52 24.60 0.39
C ALA A 719 -8.30 23.65 1.34
N PHE A 720 -7.94 23.61 2.63
CA PHE A 720 -8.68 22.85 3.63
C PHE A 720 -10.13 23.34 3.77
N TYR A 721 -10.37 24.65 3.90
CA TYR A 721 -11.73 25.20 3.99
C TYR A 721 -12.55 24.94 2.72
N GLU A 722 -11.95 25.13 1.54
CA GLU A 722 -12.58 24.84 0.24
C GLU A 722 -12.99 23.36 0.15
N SER A 723 -12.11 22.45 0.58
CA SER A 723 -12.40 21.00 0.63
C SER A 723 -13.52 20.62 1.62
N CYS A 724 -13.79 21.48 2.60
CA CYS A 724 -14.86 21.32 3.57
C CYS A 724 -16.17 22.02 3.15
N GLY A 725 -16.21 22.60 1.95
CA GLY A 725 -17.40 23.22 1.37
C GLY A 725 -17.59 24.69 1.73
N TYR A 726 -16.56 25.34 2.28
CA TYR A 726 -16.54 26.79 2.43
C TYR A 726 -16.19 27.43 1.09
N ARG A 727 -16.81 28.57 0.79
CA ARG A 727 -16.58 29.34 -0.44
C ARG A 727 -15.91 30.67 -0.07
N LEU A 728 -14.92 31.07 -0.86
CA LEU A 728 -14.31 32.39 -0.72
C LEU A 728 -15.35 33.45 -1.11
N GLU A 729 -15.76 34.28 -0.16
CA GLU A 729 -16.72 35.37 -0.38
C GLU A 729 -16.01 36.64 -0.82
N THR A 730 -14.91 36.99 -0.16
CA THR A 730 -14.16 38.20 -0.48
C THR A 730 -12.72 38.13 0.01
N VAL A 731 -11.92 39.07 -0.50
CA VAL A 731 -10.54 39.32 -0.09
C VAL A 731 -10.40 40.81 0.20
N LEU A 732 -10.00 41.14 1.43
CA LEU A 732 -9.57 42.47 1.82
C LEU A 732 -8.07 42.56 1.62
N LYS A 733 -7.61 43.34 0.63
CA LYS A 733 -6.17 43.52 0.36
C LYS A 733 -5.51 44.28 1.51
N ASP A 734 -4.25 43.93 1.80
CA ASP A 734 -3.38 44.60 2.78
C ASP A 734 -4.03 44.79 4.17
N PHE A 735 -4.90 43.85 4.57
CA PHE A 735 -5.68 43.94 5.80
C PHE A 735 -4.82 43.75 7.05
N TYR A 736 -3.92 42.76 7.04
CA TYR A 736 -3.06 42.48 8.18
C TYR A 736 -1.78 43.32 8.11
N THR A 737 -1.12 43.31 6.95
CA THR A 737 0.04 44.14 6.62
C THR A 737 0.10 44.35 5.10
N VAL A 738 0.96 45.26 4.62
CA VAL A 738 1.24 45.38 3.18
C VAL A 738 1.70 44.02 2.61
N GLY A 739 1.05 43.55 1.56
CA GLY A 739 1.28 42.24 0.95
C GLY A 739 0.55 41.07 1.61
N ASP A 740 -0.25 41.32 2.64
CA ASP A 740 -1.02 40.30 3.36
C ASP A 740 -2.50 40.69 3.53
N GLY A 741 -3.32 40.17 2.61
CA GLY A 741 -4.77 40.33 2.65
C GLY A 741 -5.48 39.35 3.58
N LYS A 742 -6.72 39.67 3.94
CA LYS A 742 -7.65 38.81 4.67
C LYS A 742 -8.64 38.17 3.70
N ALA A 743 -8.57 36.85 3.55
CA ALA A 743 -9.53 36.05 2.81
C ALA A 743 -10.67 35.62 3.75
N ILE A 744 -11.91 35.90 3.34
CA ILE A 744 -13.11 35.59 4.11
C ILE A 744 -13.86 34.48 3.39
N TYR A 745 -14.02 33.34 4.07
CA TYR A 745 -14.74 32.17 3.59
C TYR A 745 -16.09 32.04 4.30
N CYS A 746 -17.11 31.59 3.59
CA CYS A 746 -18.44 31.34 4.14
C CYS A 746 -18.94 29.93 3.80
N LYS A 747 -19.64 29.31 4.75
CA LYS A 747 -20.42 28.09 4.51
C LYS A 747 -21.84 28.26 5.03
N SER A 748 -22.82 28.02 4.15
CA SER A 748 -24.23 27.89 4.53
C SER A 748 -24.48 26.54 5.17
N LEU A 749 -25.18 26.52 6.31
CA LEU A 749 -25.60 25.30 7.03
C LEU A 749 -27.06 24.90 6.75
N ILE A 750 -27.75 25.70 5.94
CA ILE A 750 -29.13 25.49 5.47
C ILE A 750 -29.19 24.34 4.48
#